data_AF-A0A7X9G5T7-F1
#
_entry.id   AF-A0A7X9G5T7-F1
#
_cell.length_a   1.000
_cell.length_b   1.000
_cell.length_c   1.000
_cell.angle_alpha   90.00
_cell.angle_beta   90.00
_cell.angle_gamma   90.00
#
_symmetry.space_group_name_H-M   'P 1'
#
loop_
_entity.id
_entity.type
_entity.pdbx_description
1 polymer ?
#
loop_
_entity_poly.entity_id
_entity_poly.type
_entity_poly.pdbx_seq_one_letter_code
_entity_poly.pdbx_strand_id
1 'polypeptide(L)'
;MQNQKLPEPLMGQWIWLRETELRQETHLFFRRDFCVSEMPGSCELWITARSSFHLYINGQLCALGPSEHPLQKSYTYCIDINYLVQVGSNQIAVQVYNAGVPLVNHGQKTGGFWAQLQVDGKPLVWSDEDWRCLTPECYPVPGIIRGLGATSMEILDFRNFPHGWQRIDPSAATRTDGGARKVLRLQWYRPQVLADAEKSRELLEPAPNADDIVETCNWTRTAFVGGYRQVRQALWMNFRSLTKRLGTGVFAAETFLHSDTDTRQGLYCFCDSPYRFYLNDELVSEQAVESAPVHAAPNFRGDRRLGMDEYTSVFQEINLKKGWNRLLWLQDCASHGAGMTMVWQDAPNGSIMVRQLPDEKAKEGWNLAGPLRTPLGLTHPIIKVDNKNKFDYILIDKPAWDMSVALTAYNFAPRKALSEILNEPTQILQDKHFVVFDFGRTLFGFPHISLQGSEGDMVLVVCGEHCVDGEVLSYVGGKRKASTLLLSGKRDTWISLTPRGFRYIMVLGHDVRGKVVVESVQAKVPNRALNNRGSFNSSDAVYNEIWDAGSLTLNSCVRGCFMDAPGRDQAQYISDAMIQSWAAFHLFGDFQLSATCLSDFAKTQLETGELNAVSPSGFFQAVPDFSLLWIVWLHRHIQYTGDEAFLRKMFPHMERLLNYYDRIAMSPDNVLGDLRELMGTYCFLDHDEIDRQGISTGLNGIYCRALNCAAVLSENYGRSDLASLYRGRAAKVASQIRSLAWNEEKGLFADSFYNSEKSSSYSWQSNILALYGGVASPENYSTIWDKLYQDRPPYEKQVHADYNNPYFKYFLLEVACAIGKSAWALRFIRYYWGKMLDAGAITWWELFNPEGDDQNLRQMSKCQGYAVSPNAFLISELVGIRPAEPGMSRVVFNPCPKACAWVKAKIPTPKGSIRVEWRKNVEQVFVANISATYPLEIIPILDPEVAEKAEFQVSDNITILTPDDDDLIIEEENGHGGAGAP
;
A
#
# COMPACT_ATOMS: atom_id res chain seq x y z
N MET A 1 16.15 -20.07 -7.80
CA MET A 1 14.76 -20.61 -7.74
C MET A 1 14.34 -20.99 -9.15
N GLN A 2 13.60 -22.09 -9.31
CA GLN A 2 13.18 -22.59 -10.62
C GLN A 2 12.25 -21.57 -11.29
N ASN A 3 12.43 -21.34 -12.59
CA ASN A 3 11.39 -20.78 -13.46
C ASN A 3 10.19 -21.74 -13.40
N GLN A 4 9.28 -21.54 -12.43
CA GLN A 4 8.02 -22.28 -12.40
C GLN A 4 7.31 -22.01 -13.72
N LYS A 5 6.99 -23.07 -14.45
CA LYS A 5 6.20 -23.01 -15.67
C LYS A 5 4.79 -23.42 -15.32
N LEU A 6 3.81 -22.83 -16.00
CA LEU A 6 2.42 -23.28 -15.93
C LEU A 6 2.33 -24.79 -16.26
N PRO A 7 1.35 -25.51 -15.72
CA PRO A 7 1.23 -26.95 -15.92
C PRO A 7 0.90 -27.27 -17.38
N GLU A 8 1.45 -28.38 -17.88
CA GLU A 8 1.19 -28.89 -19.23
C GLU A 8 0.63 -30.31 -19.16
N PRO A 9 -0.49 -30.63 -19.84
CA PRO A 9 -1.30 -29.73 -20.64
C PRO A 9 -2.12 -28.74 -19.78
N LEU A 10 -2.31 -27.53 -20.29
CA LEU A 10 -3.21 -26.54 -19.70
C LEU A 10 -4.65 -26.86 -20.15
N MET A 11 -5.50 -27.34 -19.24
CA MET A 11 -6.89 -27.77 -19.47
C MET A 11 -7.92 -26.80 -18.84
N GLY A 12 -7.53 -26.08 -17.77
CA GLY A 12 -8.45 -25.20 -17.04
C GLY A 12 -8.97 -24.04 -17.87
N GLN A 13 -10.21 -23.68 -17.60
CA GLN A 13 -10.96 -22.63 -18.27
C GLN A 13 -11.34 -21.55 -17.26
N TRP A 14 -11.40 -20.29 -17.68
CA TRP A 14 -11.93 -19.22 -16.83
C TRP A 14 -13.44 -19.38 -16.72
N ILE A 15 -13.94 -19.52 -15.50
CA ILE A 15 -15.37 -19.72 -15.22
C ILE A 15 -15.93 -18.59 -14.34
N TRP A 16 -17.21 -18.23 -14.56
CA TRP A 16 -17.90 -17.22 -13.77
C TRP A 16 -19.44 -17.35 -13.89
N LEU A 17 -20.18 -16.54 -13.14
CA LEU A 17 -21.61 -16.31 -13.42
C LEU A 17 -21.78 -15.07 -14.28
N ARG A 18 -22.17 -15.26 -15.55
CA ARG A 18 -22.25 -14.22 -16.58
C ARG A 18 -23.10 -13.01 -16.19
N GLU A 19 -24.20 -13.23 -15.47
CA GLU A 19 -25.09 -12.17 -14.96
C GLU A 19 -24.46 -11.26 -13.88
N THR A 20 -23.28 -11.65 -13.38
CA THR A 20 -22.52 -10.92 -12.36
C THR A 20 -21.18 -10.39 -12.88
N GLU A 21 -20.79 -10.73 -14.12
CA GLU A 21 -19.46 -10.45 -14.66
C GLU A 21 -19.08 -8.97 -14.66
N LEU A 22 -20.07 -8.09 -14.88
CA LEU A 22 -19.90 -6.64 -14.97
C LEU A 22 -20.37 -5.90 -13.70
N ARG A 23 -20.77 -6.62 -12.65
CA ARG A 23 -21.22 -5.97 -11.40
C ARG A 23 -20.05 -5.34 -10.68
N GLN A 24 -20.31 -4.21 -10.04
CA GLN A 24 -19.37 -3.61 -9.11
C GLN A 24 -19.36 -4.43 -7.83
N GLU A 25 -18.22 -5.06 -7.56
CA GLU A 25 -17.99 -5.98 -6.46
C GLU A 25 -18.87 -7.24 -6.49
N THR A 26 -18.28 -8.42 -6.57
CA THR A 26 -19.03 -9.68 -6.58
C THR A 26 -18.34 -10.72 -5.72
N HIS A 27 -19.13 -11.37 -4.87
CA HIS A 27 -18.74 -12.54 -4.10
C HIS A 27 -19.37 -13.77 -4.73
N LEU A 28 -18.56 -14.78 -5.07
CA LEU A 28 -19.05 -16.07 -5.54
C LEU A 28 -18.38 -17.20 -4.76
N PHE A 29 -19.13 -18.27 -4.56
CA PHE A 29 -18.65 -19.49 -3.90
C PHE A 29 -18.63 -20.62 -4.91
N PHE A 30 -17.47 -21.21 -5.16
CA PHE A 30 -17.24 -22.28 -6.12
C PHE A 30 -16.93 -23.60 -5.43
N ARG A 31 -17.40 -24.71 -5.99
CA ARG A 31 -17.13 -26.06 -5.47
C ARG A 31 -16.97 -27.10 -6.56
N ARG A 32 -16.10 -28.07 -6.30
CA ARG A 32 -15.89 -29.27 -7.12
C ARG A 32 -15.46 -30.45 -6.25
N ASP A 33 -16.09 -31.59 -6.48
CA ASP A 33 -15.72 -32.85 -5.85
C ASP A 33 -14.76 -33.62 -6.77
N PHE A 34 -13.84 -34.38 -6.18
CA PHE A 34 -12.94 -35.28 -6.92
C PHE A 34 -12.64 -36.53 -6.10
N CYS A 35 -12.07 -37.54 -6.74
CA CYS A 35 -11.74 -38.81 -6.09
C CYS A 35 -10.30 -39.21 -6.43
N VAL A 36 -9.58 -39.73 -5.44
CA VAL A 36 -8.28 -40.38 -5.64
C VAL A 36 -8.37 -41.82 -5.14
N SER A 37 -7.91 -42.78 -5.96
CA SER A 37 -8.00 -44.22 -5.65
C SER A 37 -6.96 -44.69 -4.64
N GLU A 38 -5.83 -43.99 -4.57
CA GLU A 38 -4.72 -44.22 -3.65
C GLU A 38 -4.08 -42.88 -3.27
N MET A 39 -3.20 -42.88 -2.28
CA MET A 39 -2.48 -41.65 -1.90
C MET A 39 -1.48 -41.28 -3.01
N PRO A 40 -1.59 -40.07 -3.60
CA PRO A 40 -0.71 -39.67 -4.68
C PRO A 40 0.70 -39.32 -4.18
N GLY A 41 1.68 -39.42 -5.08
CA GLY A 41 3.06 -38.98 -4.82
C GLY A 41 3.16 -37.45 -4.80
N SER A 42 2.40 -36.77 -5.65
CA SER A 42 2.25 -35.31 -5.63
C SER A 42 0.83 -34.86 -5.99
N CYS A 43 0.41 -33.74 -5.39
CA CYS A 43 -0.91 -33.16 -5.62
C CYS A 43 -0.81 -31.63 -5.63
N GLU A 44 -0.69 -31.04 -6.82
CA GLU A 44 -0.44 -29.59 -7.01
C GLU A 44 -1.67 -28.92 -7.60
N LEU A 45 -2.28 -28.00 -6.84
CA LEU A 45 -3.38 -27.18 -7.31
C LEU A 45 -2.87 -25.84 -7.82
N TRP A 46 -3.02 -25.62 -9.12
CA TRP A 46 -2.79 -24.33 -9.76
C TRP A 46 -4.07 -23.51 -9.68
N ILE A 47 -4.00 -22.27 -9.20
CA ILE A 47 -5.20 -21.45 -8.95
C ILE A 47 -4.96 -19.95 -9.12
N THR A 48 -5.96 -19.24 -9.62
CA THR A 48 -6.01 -17.78 -9.60
C THR A 48 -7.45 -17.27 -9.62
N ALA A 49 -7.63 -16.00 -9.32
CA ALA A 49 -8.90 -15.30 -9.41
C ALA A 49 -8.70 -13.83 -9.79
N ARG A 50 -9.77 -13.22 -10.30
CA ARG A 50 -9.89 -11.79 -10.53
C ARG A 50 -10.95 -11.28 -9.56
N SER A 51 -10.63 -10.75 -8.39
CA SER A 51 -9.33 -10.24 -7.91
C SER A 51 -8.71 -11.05 -6.78
N SER A 52 -9.50 -11.73 -5.95
CA SER A 52 -9.03 -12.45 -4.76
C SER A 52 -9.82 -13.75 -4.53
N PHE A 53 -9.24 -14.71 -3.81
CA PHE A 53 -9.79 -16.00 -3.45
C PHE A 53 -9.35 -16.46 -2.07
N HIS A 54 -10.21 -17.22 -1.41
CA HIS A 54 -9.88 -18.10 -0.28
C HIS A 54 -10.10 -19.55 -0.72
N LEU A 55 -9.05 -20.37 -0.62
CA LEU A 55 -9.07 -21.77 -1.03
C LEU A 55 -9.18 -22.69 0.18
N TYR A 56 -10.10 -23.65 0.07
CA TYR A 56 -10.32 -24.69 1.05
C TYR A 56 -10.26 -26.07 0.38
N ILE A 57 -9.54 -27.01 1.00
CA ILE A 57 -9.53 -28.43 0.63
C ILE A 57 -10.13 -29.21 1.79
N ASN A 58 -11.18 -29.99 1.52
CA ASN A 58 -11.89 -30.79 2.53
C ASN A 58 -12.34 -29.97 3.77
N GLY A 59 -12.64 -28.68 3.58
CA GLY A 59 -13.04 -27.75 4.62
C GLY A 59 -11.90 -27.01 5.33
N GLN A 60 -10.63 -27.33 5.05
CA GLN A 60 -9.47 -26.67 5.65
C GLN A 60 -8.96 -25.54 4.74
N LEU A 61 -8.81 -24.32 5.29
CA LEU A 61 -8.21 -23.20 4.58
C LEU A 61 -6.72 -23.48 4.32
N CYS A 62 -6.29 -23.42 3.07
CA CYS A 62 -4.90 -23.68 2.72
C CYS A 62 -4.20 -22.51 2.00
N ALA A 63 -4.93 -21.65 1.28
CA ALA A 63 -4.32 -20.50 0.61
C ALA A 63 -5.27 -19.31 0.45
N LEU A 64 -4.67 -18.13 0.33
CA LEU A 64 -5.29 -16.82 0.17
C LEU A 64 -4.52 -16.10 -0.94
N GLY A 65 -5.20 -15.57 -1.96
CA GLY A 65 -4.51 -14.92 -3.09
C GLY A 65 -5.46 -14.55 -4.22
N PRO A 66 -4.98 -14.35 -5.45
CA PRO A 66 -3.59 -14.04 -5.72
C PRO A 66 -3.24 -12.66 -5.12
N SER A 67 -1.95 -12.40 -4.99
CA SER A 67 -1.44 -11.04 -4.79
C SER A 67 -1.82 -10.13 -5.97
N GLU A 68 -1.57 -8.84 -5.78
CA GLU A 68 -1.60 -7.82 -6.81
C GLU A 68 -0.77 -8.30 -8.01
N HIS A 69 -1.27 -8.07 -9.22
CA HIS A 69 -0.75 -8.70 -10.43
C HIS A 69 -0.99 -7.84 -11.68
N PRO A 70 -0.23 -8.05 -12.77
CA PRO A 70 -0.19 -7.17 -13.94
C PRO A 70 -1.56 -6.93 -14.58
N LEU A 71 -1.75 -5.79 -15.24
CA LEU A 71 -3.03 -5.43 -15.86
C LEU A 71 -3.56 -6.47 -16.85
N GLN A 72 -2.70 -7.01 -17.71
CA GLN A 72 -3.11 -7.90 -18.81
C GLN A 72 -3.16 -9.39 -18.42
N LYS A 73 -2.56 -9.77 -17.30
CA LYS A 73 -2.40 -11.18 -16.87
C LYS A 73 -2.91 -11.39 -15.45
N SER A 74 -2.93 -12.63 -14.97
CA SER A 74 -3.27 -12.98 -13.59
C SER A 74 -2.19 -13.89 -13.04
N TYR A 75 -1.66 -13.55 -11.86
CA TYR A 75 -0.70 -14.40 -11.19
C TYR A 75 -1.37 -15.70 -10.73
N THR A 76 -0.77 -16.82 -11.09
CA THR A 76 -1.25 -18.18 -10.79
C THR A 76 -0.36 -18.81 -9.74
N TYR A 77 -0.98 -19.29 -8.67
CA TYR A 77 -0.32 -19.90 -7.53
C TYR A 77 -0.27 -21.41 -7.76
N CYS A 78 0.87 -22.04 -7.50
CA CYS A 78 1.00 -23.50 -7.44
C CYS A 78 1.04 -23.90 -5.97
N ILE A 79 0.03 -24.64 -5.50
CA ILE A 79 -0.11 -25.00 -4.09
C ILE A 79 -0.04 -26.51 -3.98
N ASP A 80 0.93 -27.02 -3.22
CA ASP A 80 0.91 -28.43 -2.80
C ASP A 80 -0.25 -28.65 -1.83
N ILE A 81 -1.20 -29.50 -2.21
CA ILE A 81 -2.35 -29.88 -1.39
C ILE A 81 -2.29 -31.33 -0.93
N ASN A 82 -1.19 -32.06 -1.20
CA ASN A 82 -1.10 -33.49 -0.94
C ASN A 82 -1.41 -33.85 0.52
N TYR A 83 -0.97 -33.01 1.47
CA TYR A 83 -1.19 -33.18 2.91
C TYR A 83 -2.66 -33.00 3.36
N LEU A 84 -3.55 -32.53 2.47
CA LEU A 84 -4.98 -32.31 2.74
C LEU A 84 -5.89 -33.32 2.03
N VAL A 85 -5.33 -34.12 1.12
CA VAL A 85 -6.06 -35.10 0.32
C VAL A 85 -6.15 -36.43 1.08
N GLN A 86 -7.27 -37.13 0.90
CA GLN A 86 -7.52 -38.45 1.47
C GLN A 86 -7.89 -39.45 0.37
N VAL A 87 -7.66 -40.75 0.59
CA VAL A 87 -8.17 -41.79 -0.32
C VAL A 87 -9.70 -41.74 -0.38
N GLY A 88 -10.25 -41.80 -1.60
CA GLY A 88 -11.68 -41.65 -1.85
C GLY A 88 -12.06 -40.21 -2.18
N SER A 89 -13.21 -39.75 -1.65
CA SER A 89 -13.80 -38.47 -2.02
C SER A 89 -13.12 -37.29 -1.33
N ASN A 90 -12.84 -36.26 -2.13
CA ASN A 90 -12.25 -34.99 -1.73
C ASN A 90 -13.03 -33.83 -2.35
N GLN A 91 -12.86 -32.64 -1.77
CA GLN A 91 -13.58 -31.44 -2.18
C GLN A 91 -12.66 -30.23 -2.26
N ILE A 92 -12.79 -29.50 -3.36
CA ILE A 92 -12.22 -28.17 -3.56
C ILE A 92 -13.34 -27.16 -3.39
N ALA A 93 -13.14 -26.18 -2.51
CA ALA A 93 -14.07 -25.10 -2.27
C ALA A 93 -13.32 -23.77 -2.31
N VAL A 94 -13.85 -22.80 -3.07
CA VAL A 94 -13.18 -21.51 -3.30
C VAL A 94 -14.19 -20.39 -3.14
N GLN A 95 -13.91 -19.46 -2.24
CA GLN A 95 -14.63 -18.19 -2.19
C GLN A 95 -13.86 -17.20 -3.05
N VAL A 96 -14.52 -16.58 -4.02
CA VAL A 96 -13.89 -15.64 -4.95
C VAL A 96 -14.54 -14.27 -4.81
N TYR A 97 -13.71 -13.24 -4.79
CA TYR A 97 -14.11 -11.84 -4.73
C TYR A 97 -13.54 -11.11 -5.94
N ASN A 98 -14.42 -10.49 -6.74
CA ASN A 98 -14.03 -9.57 -7.81
C ASN A 98 -14.37 -8.16 -7.37
N ALA A 99 -13.40 -7.22 -7.40
CA ALA A 99 -13.70 -5.82 -7.09
C ALA A 99 -14.49 -5.14 -8.22
N GLY A 100 -14.27 -5.52 -9.48
CA GLY A 100 -14.99 -5.00 -10.64
C GLY A 100 -14.74 -3.51 -10.92
N VAL A 101 -13.77 -2.89 -10.23
CA VAL A 101 -13.43 -1.46 -10.31
C VAL A 101 -11.90 -1.27 -10.31
N PRO A 102 -11.38 -0.16 -10.87
CA PRO A 102 -9.96 0.16 -10.76
C PRO A 102 -9.60 0.52 -9.30
N LEU A 103 -8.46 0.03 -8.84
CA LEU A 103 -7.86 0.29 -7.52
C LEU A 103 -6.44 0.85 -7.70
N VAL A 104 -5.88 1.46 -6.65
CA VAL A 104 -4.51 2.03 -6.71
C VAL A 104 -3.46 0.96 -7.00
N ASN A 105 -3.69 -0.26 -6.51
CA ASN A 105 -2.76 -1.38 -6.61
C ASN A 105 -3.24 -2.48 -7.58
N HIS A 106 -4.34 -2.26 -8.30
CA HIS A 106 -4.96 -3.28 -9.14
C HIS A 106 -5.80 -2.68 -10.27
N GLY A 107 -5.64 -3.19 -11.48
CA GLY A 107 -6.48 -2.81 -12.62
C GLY A 107 -7.90 -3.35 -12.56
N GLN A 108 -8.85 -2.65 -13.19
CA GLN A 108 -10.18 -3.20 -13.37
C GLN A 108 -10.14 -4.44 -14.27
N LYS A 109 -10.73 -5.54 -13.79
CA LYS A 109 -10.88 -6.80 -14.55
C LYS A 109 -12.27 -7.36 -14.38
N THR A 110 -12.78 -8.00 -15.43
CA THR A 110 -14.01 -8.78 -15.36
C THR A 110 -13.87 -9.93 -14.36
N GLY A 111 -14.99 -10.30 -13.74
CA GLY A 111 -15.05 -11.41 -12.79
C GLY A 111 -14.60 -12.72 -13.45
N GLY A 112 -13.79 -13.50 -12.73
CA GLY A 112 -13.29 -14.78 -13.25
C GLY A 112 -12.51 -15.57 -12.23
N PHE A 113 -12.64 -16.89 -12.34
CA PHE A 113 -11.94 -17.88 -11.53
C PHE A 113 -11.32 -18.95 -12.44
N TRP A 114 -10.08 -19.35 -12.16
CA TRP A 114 -9.38 -20.41 -12.90
C TRP A 114 -8.65 -21.33 -11.92
N ALA A 115 -8.73 -22.64 -12.14
CA ALA A 115 -7.99 -23.63 -11.37
C ALA A 115 -7.70 -24.92 -12.15
N GLN A 116 -6.62 -25.61 -11.81
CA GLN A 116 -6.27 -26.92 -12.35
C GLN A 116 -5.46 -27.73 -11.33
N LEU A 117 -5.95 -28.92 -11.01
CA LEU A 117 -5.31 -29.90 -10.14
C LEU A 117 -4.45 -30.87 -10.96
N GLN A 118 -3.16 -30.93 -10.65
CA GLN A 118 -2.24 -31.97 -11.11
C GLN A 118 -2.05 -33.03 -10.02
N VAL A 119 -2.19 -34.30 -10.40
CA VAL A 119 -1.90 -35.46 -9.56
C VAL A 119 -0.84 -36.30 -10.26
N ASP A 120 0.31 -36.48 -9.63
CA ASP A 120 1.46 -37.19 -10.19
C ASP A 120 1.83 -36.68 -11.61
N GLY A 121 1.79 -35.35 -11.78
CA GLY A 121 2.09 -34.65 -13.03
C GLY A 121 1.03 -34.77 -14.13
N LYS A 122 -0.19 -35.23 -13.81
CA LYS A 122 -1.30 -35.34 -14.77
C LYS A 122 -2.52 -34.54 -14.31
N PRO A 123 -3.26 -33.86 -15.22
CA PRO A 123 -4.48 -33.17 -14.85
C PRO A 123 -5.57 -34.16 -14.40
N LEU A 124 -6.15 -33.92 -13.22
CA LEU A 124 -7.27 -34.71 -12.70
C LEU A 124 -8.58 -33.93 -12.70
N VAL A 125 -8.53 -32.65 -12.29
CA VAL A 125 -9.68 -31.74 -12.23
C VAL A 125 -9.24 -30.36 -12.68
N TRP A 126 -10.11 -29.63 -13.37
CA TRP A 126 -9.86 -28.25 -13.77
C TRP A 126 -11.16 -27.44 -13.72
N SER A 127 -11.04 -26.11 -13.76
CA SER A 127 -12.19 -25.21 -13.83
C SER A 127 -12.89 -25.32 -15.18
N ASP A 128 -14.16 -25.70 -15.15
CA ASP A 128 -15.07 -25.92 -16.28
C ASP A 128 -16.54 -25.82 -15.81
N GLU A 129 -17.50 -26.15 -16.67
CA GLU A 129 -18.93 -26.07 -16.37
C GLU A 129 -19.44 -27.11 -15.35
N ASP A 130 -18.62 -28.10 -14.97
CA ASP A 130 -19.00 -29.09 -13.97
C ASP A 130 -18.83 -28.59 -12.53
N TRP A 131 -18.19 -27.43 -12.37
CA TRP A 131 -18.17 -26.72 -11.09
C TRP A 131 -19.57 -26.27 -10.69
N ARG A 132 -19.76 -26.07 -9.39
CA ARG A 132 -20.98 -25.45 -8.85
C ARG A 132 -20.63 -24.08 -8.31
N CYS A 133 -21.49 -23.10 -8.56
CA CYS A 133 -21.34 -21.73 -8.11
C CYS A 133 -22.56 -21.28 -7.29
N LEU A 134 -22.35 -20.44 -6.27
CA LEU A 134 -23.40 -19.85 -5.43
C LEU A 134 -23.16 -18.35 -5.28
N THR A 135 -24.22 -17.55 -5.47
CA THR A 135 -24.25 -16.12 -5.16
C THR A 135 -24.80 -15.92 -3.74
N PRO A 136 -24.01 -15.36 -2.80
CA PRO A 136 -24.43 -15.18 -1.42
C PRO A 136 -25.32 -13.94 -1.24
N GLU A 137 -26.35 -14.02 -0.39
CA GLU A 137 -27.16 -12.85 0.01
C GLU A 137 -26.60 -12.13 1.26
N CYS A 138 -25.54 -12.68 1.87
CA CYS A 138 -24.98 -12.18 3.13
C CYS A 138 -24.09 -10.93 3.00
N TYR A 139 -23.65 -10.59 1.78
CA TYR A 139 -22.88 -9.38 1.50
C TYR A 139 -23.77 -8.32 0.83
N PRO A 140 -23.78 -7.06 1.28
CA PRO A 140 -24.33 -5.99 0.50
C PRO A 140 -23.39 -5.70 -0.67
N VAL A 141 -23.97 -5.62 -1.85
CA VAL A 141 -23.24 -5.36 -3.10
C VAL A 141 -23.89 -4.17 -3.78
N PRO A 142 -23.13 -3.16 -4.25
CA PRO A 142 -21.82 -2.78 -3.73
C PRO A 142 -21.82 -2.50 -2.23
N GLY A 143 -20.65 -2.64 -1.63
CA GLY A 143 -20.41 -2.27 -0.24
C GLY A 143 -20.19 -0.77 -0.06
N ILE A 144 -19.81 -0.38 1.16
CA ILE A 144 -19.39 0.99 1.48
C ILE A 144 -17.91 1.12 1.12
N ILE A 145 -17.51 2.14 0.37
CA ILE A 145 -16.14 2.26 -0.12
C ILE A 145 -15.16 2.42 1.05
N ARG A 146 -14.12 1.60 1.16
CA ARG A 146 -13.14 1.72 2.27
C ARG A 146 -12.37 3.04 2.23
N GLY A 147 -12.05 3.54 1.05
CA GLY A 147 -11.36 4.79 0.81
C GLY A 147 -11.11 4.97 -0.68
N LEU A 148 -10.57 6.11 -1.10
CA LEU A 148 -10.29 6.37 -2.52
C LEU A 148 -9.39 5.26 -3.10
N GLY A 149 -9.81 4.68 -4.23
CA GLY A 149 -9.07 3.61 -4.91
C GLY A 149 -8.90 2.29 -4.13
N ALA A 150 -9.63 2.06 -3.04
CA ALA A 150 -9.64 0.81 -2.26
C ALA A 150 -10.94 -0.01 -2.44
N THR A 151 -10.97 -1.28 -2.04
CA THR A 151 -12.20 -2.11 -2.03
C THR A 151 -13.24 -1.61 -1.02
N SER A 152 -14.45 -2.16 -1.02
CA SER A 152 -15.44 -1.84 0.01
C SER A 152 -15.16 -2.48 1.37
N MET A 153 -15.71 -1.87 2.41
CA MET A 153 -15.83 -2.41 3.75
C MET A 153 -16.85 -3.54 3.78
N GLU A 154 -16.45 -4.64 4.41
CA GLU A 154 -17.35 -5.77 4.61
C GLU A 154 -18.39 -5.46 5.69
N ILE A 155 -19.65 -5.54 5.28
CA ILE A 155 -20.82 -5.70 6.14
C ILE A 155 -21.31 -7.12 5.85
N LEU A 156 -21.33 -7.99 6.85
CA LEU A 156 -21.61 -9.42 6.67
C LEU A 156 -22.78 -9.85 7.54
N ASP A 157 -23.83 -10.36 6.92
CA ASP A 157 -24.98 -10.94 7.62
C ASP A 157 -24.88 -12.47 7.69
N PHE A 158 -24.36 -12.99 8.81
CA PHE A 158 -24.18 -14.43 8.99
C PHE A 158 -25.48 -15.22 9.04
N ARG A 159 -26.63 -14.59 9.25
CA ARG A 159 -27.95 -15.26 9.16
C ARG A 159 -28.21 -15.80 7.76
N ASN A 160 -27.66 -15.14 6.74
CA ASN A 160 -27.75 -15.52 5.33
C ASN A 160 -26.45 -16.16 4.80
N PHE A 161 -25.44 -16.35 5.64
CA PHE A 161 -24.16 -16.95 5.23
C PHE A 161 -24.31 -18.47 5.04
N PRO A 162 -23.73 -19.05 3.98
CA PRO A 162 -23.87 -20.48 3.68
C PRO A 162 -22.99 -21.34 4.61
N HIS A 163 -23.33 -21.45 5.88
CA HIS A 163 -22.55 -22.21 6.87
C HIS A 163 -22.23 -23.64 6.42
N GLY A 164 -20.96 -24.03 6.56
CA GLY A 164 -20.46 -25.35 6.19
C GLY A 164 -20.32 -25.60 4.69
N TRP A 165 -20.51 -24.60 3.83
CA TRP A 165 -20.43 -24.76 2.37
C TRP A 165 -19.08 -25.32 1.87
N GLN A 166 -18.00 -25.20 2.64
CA GLN A 166 -16.68 -25.74 2.28
C GLN A 166 -16.64 -27.27 2.27
N ARG A 167 -17.64 -27.94 2.87
CA ARG A 167 -17.77 -29.40 2.94
C ARG A 167 -19.21 -29.83 2.63
N ILE A 168 -19.40 -30.96 1.95
CA ILE A 168 -20.69 -31.67 2.00
C ILE A 168 -20.52 -32.74 3.05
N ASP A 169 -21.39 -32.72 4.07
CA ASP A 169 -21.62 -33.91 4.87
C ASP A 169 -22.54 -34.85 4.07
N PRO A 170 -22.06 -36.03 3.62
CA PRO A 170 -22.88 -36.98 2.88
C PRO A 170 -24.10 -37.46 3.69
N SER A 171 -24.04 -37.39 5.02
CA SER A 171 -25.13 -37.83 5.91
C SER A 171 -26.25 -36.79 6.06
N ALA A 172 -25.96 -35.49 5.81
CA ALA A 172 -26.93 -34.40 5.97
C ALA A 172 -28.04 -34.39 4.90
N ALA A 173 -27.85 -35.09 3.77
CA ALA A 173 -28.86 -35.23 2.72
C ALA A 173 -30.09 -36.06 3.13
N THR A 174 -30.10 -36.66 4.33
CA THR A 174 -31.16 -37.59 4.77
C THR A 174 -31.99 -37.14 5.97
N ARG A 175 -31.73 -35.96 6.56
CA ARG A 175 -32.54 -35.45 7.68
C ARG A 175 -33.61 -34.48 7.19
N THR A 176 -34.79 -35.02 6.88
CA THR A 176 -36.03 -34.23 6.83
C THR A 176 -36.53 -34.02 8.25
N ASP A 177 -35.97 -33.03 8.94
CA ASP A 177 -36.52 -32.59 10.23
C ASP A 177 -37.82 -31.82 9.93
N GLY A 178 -38.96 -32.43 10.27
CA GLY A 178 -40.32 -31.94 10.03
C GLY A 178 -40.73 -30.72 10.85
N GLY A 179 -39.96 -29.64 10.78
CA GLY A 179 -40.30 -28.35 11.37
C GLY A 179 -40.26 -27.25 10.31
N ALA A 180 -41.36 -26.54 10.12
CA ALA A 180 -41.48 -25.41 9.21
C ALA A 180 -40.58 -24.23 9.65
N ARG A 181 -39.27 -24.32 9.41
CA ARG A 181 -38.36 -23.17 9.31
C ARG A 181 -37.97 -23.05 7.84
N LYS A 182 -38.10 -21.85 7.27
CA LYS A 182 -37.55 -21.49 5.95
C LYS A 182 -36.04 -21.76 5.96
N VAL A 183 -35.62 -22.99 5.68
CA VAL A 183 -34.25 -23.26 5.24
C VAL A 183 -34.18 -22.59 3.87
N LEU A 184 -33.50 -21.45 3.79
CA LEU A 184 -33.05 -20.88 2.52
C LEU A 184 -32.35 -22.02 1.78
N ARG A 185 -33.01 -22.62 0.78
CA ARG A 185 -32.38 -23.61 -0.08
C ARG A 185 -31.30 -22.86 -0.84
N LEU A 186 -30.04 -23.02 -0.42
CA LEU A 186 -28.89 -22.49 -1.14
C LEU A 186 -28.93 -23.02 -2.58
N GLN A 187 -29.20 -22.14 -3.53
CA GLN A 187 -29.31 -22.50 -4.93
C GLN A 187 -27.92 -22.47 -5.56
N TRP A 188 -27.41 -23.64 -5.92
CA TRP A 188 -26.16 -23.79 -6.67
C TRP A 188 -26.46 -23.79 -8.17
N TYR A 189 -25.71 -22.99 -8.91
CA TYR A 189 -25.79 -22.83 -10.36
C TYR A 189 -24.57 -23.48 -11.02
N ARG A 190 -24.69 -23.76 -12.33
CA ARG A 190 -23.52 -24.08 -13.16
C ARG A 190 -22.91 -22.76 -13.65
N PRO A 191 -21.60 -22.54 -13.48
CA PRO A 191 -20.92 -21.38 -14.05
C PRO A 191 -20.79 -21.53 -15.57
N GLN A 192 -20.58 -20.41 -16.25
CA GLN A 192 -20.26 -20.38 -17.68
C GLN A 192 -18.76 -20.24 -17.89
N VAL A 193 -18.27 -20.79 -19.01
CA VAL A 193 -16.90 -20.58 -19.48
C VAL A 193 -16.79 -19.21 -20.16
N LEU A 194 -15.88 -18.37 -19.64
CA LEU A 194 -15.57 -17.05 -20.18
C LEU A 194 -14.38 -17.08 -21.16
N ALA A 195 -13.41 -17.95 -20.90
CA ALA A 195 -12.25 -18.18 -21.76
C ALA A 195 -11.82 -19.64 -21.64
N ASP A 196 -11.58 -20.28 -22.78
CA ASP A 196 -11.13 -21.66 -22.84
C ASP A 196 -9.65 -21.82 -22.45
N ALA A 197 -9.14 -23.04 -22.56
CA ALA A 197 -7.77 -23.38 -22.20
C ALA A 197 -6.71 -22.67 -23.06
N GLU A 198 -6.99 -22.46 -24.35
CA GLU A 198 -6.07 -21.79 -25.28
C GLU A 198 -5.92 -20.32 -24.89
N LYS A 199 -7.05 -19.62 -24.73
CA LYS A 199 -7.06 -18.23 -24.28
C LYS A 199 -6.55 -18.06 -22.85
N SER A 200 -6.73 -19.06 -21.99
CA SER A 200 -6.19 -19.03 -20.62
C SER A 200 -4.66 -18.90 -20.60
N ARG A 201 -3.95 -19.49 -21.57
CA ARG A 201 -2.48 -19.41 -21.66
C ARG A 201 -1.97 -17.98 -21.80
N GLU A 202 -2.71 -17.11 -22.47
CA GLU A 202 -2.35 -15.70 -22.66
C GLU A 202 -2.58 -14.87 -21.39
N LEU A 203 -3.53 -15.31 -20.56
CA LEU A 203 -4.03 -14.59 -19.40
C LEU A 203 -3.35 -14.97 -18.08
N LEU A 204 -2.57 -16.06 -18.06
CA LEU A 204 -1.93 -16.59 -16.86
C LEU A 204 -0.42 -16.30 -16.86
N GLU A 205 0.11 -16.02 -15.68
CA GLU A 205 1.55 -15.87 -15.41
C GLU A 205 1.82 -16.53 -14.05
N PRO A 206 2.83 -17.39 -13.89
CA PRO A 206 3.20 -17.92 -12.58
C PRO A 206 3.47 -16.78 -11.58
N ALA A 207 2.97 -16.90 -10.37
CA ALA A 207 3.17 -15.89 -9.34
C ALA A 207 4.66 -15.84 -8.92
N PRO A 208 5.24 -14.64 -8.73
CA PRO A 208 6.63 -14.50 -8.25
C PRO A 208 6.80 -14.98 -6.80
N ASN A 209 5.69 -15.18 -6.10
CA ASN A 209 5.60 -15.52 -4.69
C ASN A 209 4.81 -16.84 -4.46
N ALA A 210 4.89 -17.77 -5.42
CA ALA A 210 4.16 -19.04 -5.37
C ALA A 210 4.51 -19.93 -4.14
N ASP A 211 5.72 -19.76 -3.60
CA ASP A 211 6.20 -20.51 -2.42
C ASP A 211 5.83 -19.84 -1.08
N ASP A 212 5.02 -18.77 -1.10
CA ASP A 212 4.59 -18.09 0.11
C ASP A 212 3.73 -19.01 1.00
N ILE A 213 4.04 -19.03 2.28
CA ILE A 213 3.28 -19.77 3.29
C ILE A 213 2.28 -18.83 3.98
N VAL A 214 1.10 -19.32 4.31
CA VAL A 214 0.15 -18.56 5.12
C VAL A 214 0.44 -18.84 6.60
N GLU A 215 1.12 -17.90 7.25
CA GLU A 215 1.36 -17.95 8.69
C GLU A 215 0.11 -17.54 9.47
N THR A 216 -0.16 -18.21 10.59
CA THR A 216 -1.16 -17.76 11.56
C THR A 216 -0.47 -16.99 12.67
N CYS A 217 -0.59 -15.67 12.65
CA CYS A 217 -0.06 -14.81 13.70
C CYS A 217 -1.13 -14.60 14.78
N ASN A 218 -0.75 -14.82 16.03
CA ASN A 218 -1.57 -14.46 17.19
C ASN A 218 -1.21 -13.07 17.69
N TRP A 219 -2.10 -12.45 18.48
CA TRP A 219 -1.78 -11.20 19.17
C TRP A 219 -0.79 -11.47 20.32
N THR A 220 -0.08 -10.42 20.74
CA THR A 220 0.90 -10.49 21.84
C THR A 220 0.28 -10.24 23.21
N ARG A 221 -0.75 -9.39 23.26
CA ARG A 221 -1.50 -9.06 24.48
C ARG A 221 -2.86 -8.46 24.18
N THR A 222 -3.78 -8.58 25.14
CA THR A 222 -4.95 -7.71 25.23
C THR A 222 -4.50 -6.34 25.76
N ALA A 223 -4.56 -5.29 24.92
CA ALA A 223 -4.04 -3.97 25.29
C ALA A 223 -5.04 -3.17 26.13
N PHE A 224 -6.31 -3.15 25.71
CA PHE A 224 -7.36 -2.35 26.36
C PHE A 224 -8.69 -3.08 26.34
N VAL A 225 -9.50 -2.81 27.35
CA VAL A 225 -10.92 -3.18 27.42
C VAL A 225 -11.70 -1.96 27.90
N GLY A 226 -12.97 -1.83 27.51
CA GLY A 226 -13.75 -0.69 27.96
C GLY A 226 -15.19 -0.68 27.49
N GLY A 227 -15.92 0.33 27.95
CA GLY A 227 -17.23 0.69 27.42
C GLY A 227 -17.08 1.88 26.47
N TYR A 228 -18.02 2.03 25.55
CA TYR A 228 -18.11 3.21 24.70
C TYR A 228 -19.55 3.70 24.65
N ARG A 229 -19.75 4.99 24.42
CA ARG A 229 -21.10 5.56 24.31
C ARG A 229 -21.12 6.68 23.30
N GLN A 230 -22.25 6.84 22.63
CA GLN A 230 -22.44 7.95 21.72
C GLN A 230 -22.53 9.25 22.52
N VAL A 231 -21.69 10.23 22.17
CA VAL A 231 -21.65 11.54 22.84
C VAL A 231 -22.00 12.69 21.91
N ARG A 232 -21.87 12.49 20.59
CA ARG A 232 -22.24 13.45 19.56
C ARG A 232 -23.45 12.96 18.78
N GLN A 233 -24.22 13.87 18.20
CA GLN A 233 -25.25 13.48 17.26
C GLN A 233 -24.62 12.87 16.00
N ALA A 234 -25.13 11.71 15.61
CA ALA A 234 -25.01 11.21 14.24
C ALA A 234 -26.42 11.02 13.65
N LEU A 235 -26.60 11.37 12.39
CA LEU A 235 -27.80 11.08 11.60
C LEU A 235 -27.38 10.35 10.33
N TRP A 236 -28.25 9.49 9.82
CA TRP A 236 -27.96 8.73 8.61
C TRP A 236 -29.23 8.40 7.86
N MET A 237 -29.07 8.05 6.59
CA MET A 237 -30.13 7.50 5.78
C MET A 237 -29.54 6.65 4.65
N ASN A 238 -30.38 5.83 4.03
CA ASN A 238 -30.05 5.27 2.72
C ASN A 238 -31.31 5.13 1.85
N PHE A 239 -31.09 5.10 0.54
CA PHE A 239 -32.16 4.92 -0.45
C PHE A 239 -32.29 3.46 -0.91
N ARG A 240 -31.54 2.52 -0.30
CA ARG A 240 -31.41 1.12 -0.78
C ARG A 240 -32.75 0.39 -0.92
N SER A 241 -33.66 0.58 0.03
CA SER A 241 -34.99 -0.03 -0.03
C SER A 241 -35.83 0.52 -1.20
N LEU A 242 -35.62 1.78 -1.56
CA LEU A 242 -36.32 2.45 -2.66
C LEU A 242 -35.75 2.06 -4.01
N THR A 243 -34.42 2.09 -4.14
CA THR A 243 -33.75 1.76 -5.39
C THR A 243 -33.99 0.31 -5.81
N LYS A 244 -34.05 -0.62 -4.84
CA LYS A 244 -34.48 -2.01 -5.08
C LYS A 244 -35.90 -2.13 -5.63
N ARG A 245 -36.82 -1.24 -5.24
CA ARG A 245 -38.23 -1.28 -5.66
C ARG A 245 -38.49 -0.50 -6.95
N LEU A 246 -37.81 0.63 -7.12
CA LEU A 246 -38.15 1.65 -8.12
C LEU A 246 -37.05 1.84 -9.19
N GLY A 247 -35.91 1.17 -9.06
CA GLY A 247 -34.76 1.33 -9.94
C GLY A 247 -33.82 2.47 -9.50
N THR A 248 -32.81 2.71 -10.32
CA THR A 248 -31.82 3.77 -10.11
C THR A 248 -32.36 5.14 -10.49
N GLY A 249 -31.75 6.20 -9.96
CA GLY A 249 -32.03 7.57 -10.35
C GLY A 249 -31.84 8.56 -9.21
N VAL A 250 -32.29 9.80 -9.41
CA VAL A 250 -32.16 10.85 -8.39
C VAL A 250 -33.26 10.71 -7.35
N PHE A 251 -32.92 10.65 -6.07
CA PHE A 251 -33.87 10.64 -4.96
C PHE A 251 -33.69 11.88 -4.08
N ALA A 252 -34.78 12.30 -3.45
CA ALA A 252 -34.79 13.38 -2.47
C ALA A 252 -35.04 12.81 -1.08
N ALA A 253 -34.32 13.34 -0.10
CA ALA A 253 -34.63 13.21 1.31
C ALA A 253 -34.82 14.58 1.93
N GLU A 254 -35.92 14.75 2.65
CA GLU A 254 -36.25 16.00 3.34
C GLU A 254 -36.49 15.74 4.82
N THR A 255 -35.96 16.62 5.65
CA THR A 255 -36.27 16.67 7.08
C THR A 255 -36.18 18.10 7.60
N PHE A 256 -36.68 18.31 8.82
CA PHE A 256 -36.76 19.61 9.47
C PHE A 256 -36.12 19.55 10.86
N LEU A 257 -35.28 20.52 11.17
CA LEU A 257 -34.58 20.66 12.45
C LEU A 257 -34.98 22.00 13.09
N HIS A 258 -35.46 21.98 14.32
CA HIS A 258 -35.69 23.22 15.07
C HIS A 258 -34.40 23.70 15.74
N SER A 259 -34.12 25.00 15.67
CA SER A 259 -33.05 25.66 16.43
C SER A 259 -33.62 26.79 17.28
N ASP A 260 -33.27 26.85 18.57
CA ASP A 260 -33.80 27.87 19.47
C ASP A 260 -33.17 29.26 19.27
N THR A 261 -31.99 29.28 18.65
CA THR A 261 -31.20 30.47 18.32
C THR A 261 -30.61 30.36 16.92
N ASP A 262 -30.13 31.48 16.40
CA ASP A 262 -29.20 31.43 15.27
C ASP A 262 -27.88 30.81 15.78
N THR A 263 -27.40 29.75 15.14
CA THR A 263 -26.16 29.06 15.55
C THR A 263 -25.39 28.53 14.37
N ARG A 264 -24.06 28.59 14.48
CA ARG A 264 -23.12 27.90 13.59
C ARG A 264 -22.86 26.50 14.13
N GLN A 265 -22.73 25.51 13.25
CA GLN A 265 -22.49 24.11 13.61
C GLN A 265 -21.49 23.48 12.63
N GLY A 266 -20.48 22.77 13.15
CA GLY A 266 -19.62 21.91 12.36
C GLY A 266 -20.28 20.56 12.04
N LEU A 267 -20.23 20.13 10.78
CA LEU A 267 -20.91 18.94 10.28
C LEU A 267 -20.00 18.13 9.36
N TYR A 268 -19.76 16.87 9.69
CA TYR A 268 -19.12 15.93 8.77
C TYR A 268 -20.18 15.20 7.94
N CYS A 269 -20.15 15.34 6.62
CA CYS A 269 -21.04 14.71 5.65
C CYS A 269 -20.28 13.67 4.82
N PHE A 270 -20.70 12.42 4.88
CA PHE A 270 -20.11 11.32 4.13
C PHE A 270 -21.12 10.72 3.15
N CYS A 271 -20.75 10.68 1.87
CA CYS A 271 -21.51 10.04 0.80
C CYS A 271 -20.58 9.56 -0.31
N ASP A 272 -20.80 8.32 -0.75
CA ASP A 272 -20.02 7.66 -1.81
C ASP A 272 -20.68 7.85 -3.21
N SER A 273 -21.62 8.77 -3.34
CA SER A 273 -22.41 9.02 -4.57
C SER A 273 -22.49 10.52 -4.89
N PRO A 274 -22.86 10.90 -6.13
CA PRO A 274 -23.17 12.29 -6.44
C PRO A 274 -24.33 12.80 -5.60
N TYR A 275 -24.18 14.00 -5.04
CA TYR A 275 -25.23 14.59 -4.21
C TYR A 275 -25.23 16.13 -4.26
N ARG A 276 -26.36 16.72 -3.86
CA ARG A 276 -26.51 18.11 -3.47
C ARG A 276 -27.18 18.20 -2.10
N PHE A 277 -26.61 19.02 -1.23
CA PHE A 277 -27.12 19.27 0.11
C PHE A 277 -27.51 20.74 0.26
N TYR A 278 -28.77 20.97 0.60
CA TYR A 278 -29.32 22.29 0.85
C TYR A 278 -29.78 22.44 2.29
N LEU A 279 -29.53 23.62 2.85
CA LEU A 279 -30.05 24.08 4.14
C LEU A 279 -30.81 25.38 3.92
N ASN A 280 -32.11 25.40 4.28
CA ASN A 280 -32.97 26.58 4.09
C ASN A 280 -32.91 27.16 2.67
N ASP A 281 -32.90 26.26 1.69
CA ASP A 281 -32.81 26.56 0.26
C ASP A 281 -31.46 27.16 -0.21
N GLU A 282 -30.44 27.22 0.66
CA GLU A 282 -29.07 27.58 0.29
C GLU A 282 -28.24 26.30 0.06
N LEU A 283 -27.44 26.26 -1.02
CA LEU A 283 -26.55 25.14 -1.31
C LEU A 283 -25.39 25.14 -0.32
N VAL A 284 -25.29 24.09 0.48
CA VAL A 284 -24.21 23.91 1.48
C VAL A 284 -23.04 23.19 0.86
N SER A 285 -23.30 22.05 0.22
CA SER A 285 -22.28 21.29 -0.48
C SER A 285 -22.85 20.48 -1.63
N GLU A 286 -22.01 20.19 -2.61
CA GLU A 286 -22.33 19.26 -3.68
C GLU A 286 -21.10 18.43 -4.02
N GLN A 287 -21.32 17.24 -4.57
CA GLN A 287 -20.26 16.32 -4.96
C GLN A 287 -20.60 15.68 -6.30
N ALA A 288 -19.61 15.65 -7.19
CA ALA A 288 -19.69 14.98 -8.49
C ALA A 288 -20.94 15.33 -9.32
N VAL A 289 -21.37 16.58 -9.25
CA VAL A 289 -22.57 17.05 -9.96
C VAL A 289 -22.19 17.59 -11.32
N GLU A 290 -22.67 16.91 -12.36
CA GLU A 290 -22.45 17.33 -13.75
C GLU A 290 -23.51 18.33 -14.21
N SER A 291 -23.08 19.32 -14.99
CA SER A 291 -24.00 20.21 -15.72
C SER A 291 -24.80 19.42 -16.74
N ALA A 292 -26.13 19.56 -16.73
CA ALA A 292 -26.98 18.90 -17.71
C ALA A 292 -26.85 19.57 -19.10
N PRO A 293 -26.40 18.86 -20.15
CA PRO A 293 -26.26 19.44 -21.49
C PRO A 293 -27.62 19.78 -22.10
N VAL A 294 -27.67 20.85 -22.92
CA VAL A 294 -28.91 21.39 -23.52
C VAL A 294 -29.63 20.38 -24.45
N HIS A 295 -28.89 19.48 -25.10
CA HIS A 295 -29.41 18.51 -26.07
C HIS A 295 -29.07 17.06 -25.71
N ALA A 296 -29.06 16.73 -24.41
CA ALA A 296 -28.81 15.36 -23.94
C ALA A 296 -30.05 14.77 -23.27
N ALA A 297 -30.20 13.45 -23.37
CA ALA A 297 -31.13 12.73 -22.52
C ALA A 297 -30.69 12.88 -21.04
N PRO A 298 -31.64 12.90 -20.09
CA PRO A 298 -31.34 12.68 -18.68
C PRO A 298 -30.55 11.39 -18.51
N ASN A 299 -29.25 11.49 -18.26
CA ASN A 299 -28.42 10.34 -17.96
C ASN A 299 -28.28 10.24 -16.44
N PHE A 300 -28.61 9.07 -15.91
CA PHE A 300 -28.22 8.69 -14.56
C PHE A 300 -26.84 8.08 -14.61
N ARG A 301 -26.01 8.35 -13.61
CA ARG A 301 -24.62 7.88 -13.59
C ARG A 301 -24.53 6.33 -13.54
N GLY A 302 -25.59 5.67 -13.07
CA GLY A 302 -25.70 4.22 -12.97
C GLY A 302 -24.88 3.66 -11.79
N ASP A 303 -24.64 2.34 -11.82
CA ASP A 303 -23.75 1.66 -10.87
C ASP A 303 -22.29 1.95 -11.25
N ARG A 304 -21.84 3.18 -10.97
CA ARG A 304 -20.47 3.67 -11.18
C ARG A 304 -19.91 4.27 -9.89
N ARG A 305 -18.63 3.98 -9.59
CA ARG A 305 -17.89 4.62 -8.49
C ARG A 305 -17.40 6.03 -8.86
N LEU A 306 -17.36 6.92 -7.88
CA LEU A 306 -16.73 8.24 -8.02
C LEU A 306 -15.22 8.09 -8.26
N GLY A 307 -14.68 8.84 -9.23
CA GLY A 307 -13.25 9.05 -9.42
C GLY A 307 -12.65 9.88 -8.29
N MET A 308 -11.33 9.84 -8.13
CA MET A 308 -10.66 10.51 -7.01
C MET A 308 -10.90 12.03 -6.99
N ASP A 309 -10.84 12.68 -8.16
CA ASP A 309 -11.03 14.13 -8.31
C ASP A 309 -12.49 14.58 -8.14
N GLU A 310 -13.41 13.63 -7.97
CA GLU A 310 -14.85 13.91 -7.84
C GLU A 310 -15.31 13.99 -6.38
N TYR A 311 -14.45 13.60 -5.42
CA TYR A 311 -14.75 13.73 -3.99
C TYR A 311 -14.48 15.14 -3.49
N THR A 312 -15.31 15.60 -2.56
CA THR A 312 -15.19 16.93 -1.95
C THR A 312 -14.87 16.83 -0.46
N SER A 313 -14.63 17.98 0.19
CA SER A 313 -14.44 18.02 1.65
C SER A 313 -15.63 17.40 2.36
N VAL A 314 -15.34 16.48 3.27
CA VAL A 314 -16.35 15.86 4.14
C VAL A 314 -16.78 16.81 5.27
N PHE A 315 -15.96 17.79 5.64
CA PHE A 315 -16.33 18.77 6.66
C PHE A 315 -17.05 19.95 6.01
N GLN A 316 -18.18 20.30 6.60
CA GLN A 316 -19.05 21.40 6.23
C GLN A 316 -19.36 22.23 7.47
N GLU A 317 -19.59 23.50 7.28
CA GLU A 317 -20.00 24.38 8.36
C GLU A 317 -21.32 25.04 7.98
N ILE A 318 -22.31 24.90 8.86
CA ILE A 318 -23.69 25.26 8.56
C ILE A 318 -24.22 26.29 9.54
N ASN A 319 -25.11 27.16 9.06
CA ASN A 319 -25.76 28.20 9.85
C ASN A 319 -27.25 27.87 10.02
N LEU A 320 -27.63 27.43 11.20
CA LEU A 320 -29.03 27.22 11.57
C LEU A 320 -29.64 28.56 11.98
N LYS A 321 -30.80 28.89 11.42
CA LYS A 321 -31.61 30.04 11.80
C LYS A 321 -32.52 29.67 12.96
N LYS A 322 -32.85 30.62 13.82
CA LYS A 322 -33.86 30.44 14.86
C LYS A 322 -35.19 29.98 14.24
N GLY A 323 -35.79 28.93 14.79
CA GLY A 323 -36.99 28.29 14.28
C GLY A 323 -36.68 27.01 13.49
N TRP A 324 -37.60 26.63 12.61
CA TRP A 324 -37.46 25.44 11.77
C TRP A 324 -36.52 25.67 10.60
N ASN A 325 -35.53 24.79 10.49
CA ASN A 325 -34.58 24.73 9.41
C ASN A 325 -34.89 23.51 8.55
N ARG A 326 -34.88 23.69 7.24
CA ARG A 326 -35.16 22.63 6.28
C ARG A 326 -33.85 22.06 5.73
N LEU A 327 -33.67 20.76 5.85
CA LEU A 327 -32.56 20.03 5.24
C LEU A 327 -33.11 19.24 4.06
N LEU A 328 -32.56 19.50 2.87
CA LEU A 328 -32.90 18.78 1.65
C LEU A 328 -31.64 18.15 1.06
N TRP A 329 -31.65 16.83 0.97
CA TRP A 329 -30.58 16.03 0.39
C TRP A 329 -31.06 15.41 -0.93
N LEU A 330 -30.34 15.64 -2.00
CA LEU A 330 -30.64 15.12 -3.33
C LEU A 330 -29.47 14.26 -3.77
N GLN A 331 -29.72 13.00 -4.11
CA GLN A 331 -28.66 12.04 -4.40
C GLN A 331 -28.97 11.24 -5.66
N ASP A 332 -28.00 11.14 -6.56
CA ASP A 332 -28.07 10.17 -7.67
C ASP A 332 -27.75 8.78 -7.11
N CYS A 333 -28.80 7.97 -6.95
CA CYS A 333 -28.72 6.68 -6.30
C CYS A 333 -28.66 5.57 -7.35
N ALA A 334 -27.63 4.76 -7.24
CA ALA A 334 -27.49 3.52 -7.99
C ALA A 334 -28.33 2.39 -7.36
N SER A 335 -28.29 1.18 -7.91
CA SER A 335 -29.10 0.06 -7.39
C SER A 335 -28.70 -0.30 -5.96
N HIS A 336 -27.52 0.14 -5.55
CA HIS A 336 -27.00 0.01 -4.20
C HIS A 336 -26.04 1.18 -3.91
N GLY A 337 -26.10 1.74 -2.70
CA GLY A 337 -25.26 2.85 -2.29
C GLY A 337 -25.19 2.96 -0.78
N ALA A 338 -24.08 3.50 -0.27
CA ALA A 338 -23.82 3.66 1.17
C ALA A 338 -24.85 4.58 1.87
N GLY A 339 -25.57 5.39 1.09
CA GLY A 339 -26.44 6.44 1.62
C GLY A 339 -25.62 7.63 2.09
N MET A 340 -26.10 8.29 3.14
CA MET A 340 -25.48 9.45 3.74
C MET A 340 -25.33 9.22 5.24
N THR A 341 -24.16 9.57 5.78
CA THR A 341 -23.93 9.66 7.24
C THR A 341 -23.44 11.06 7.58
N MET A 342 -24.08 11.67 8.57
CA MET A 342 -23.81 13.02 9.08
C MET A 342 -23.42 12.95 10.55
N VAL A 343 -22.29 13.53 10.94
CA VAL A 343 -21.84 13.62 12.34
C VAL A 343 -21.68 15.07 12.73
N TRP A 344 -22.44 15.53 13.74
CA TRP A 344 -22.35 16.88 14.26
C TRP A 344 -21.19 16.97 15.23
N GLN A 345 -20.23 17.85 14.94
CA GLN A 345 -18.99 17.94 15.70
C GLN A 345 -19.25 18.39 17.16
N ASP A 346 -20.13 19.38 17.31
CA ASP A 346 -20.32 20.12 18.57
C ASP A 346 -21.67 19.83 19.23
N ALA A 347 -22.53 19.00 18.62
CA ALA A 347 -23.86 18.74 19.11
C ALA A 347 -23.90 17.46 19.96
N PRO A 348 -24.28 17.52 21.25
CA PRO A 348 -24.44 16.34 22.09
C PRO A 348 -25.41 15.31 21.51
N ASN A 349 -25.21 14.03 21.82
CA ASN A 349 -26.13 12.98 21.39
C ASN A 349 -27.56 13.27 21.88
N GLY A 350 -28.53 13.25 20.97
CA GLY A 350 -29.94 13.56 21.22
C GLY A 350 -30.27 15.06 21.22
N SER A 351 -29.31 15.96 21.04
CA SER A 351 -29.58 17.41 21.00
C SER A 351 -30.11 17.89 19.65
N ILE A 352 -29.87 17.13 18.59
CA ILE A 352 -30.36 17.42 17.25
C ILE A 352 -31.47 16.43 16.94
N MET A 353 -32.71 16.92 16.95
CA MET A 353 -33.88 16.14 16.56
C MET A 353 -34.37 16.60 15.21
N VAL A 354 -34.33 15.70 14.23
CA VAL A 354 -34.89 15.95 12.90
C VAL A 354 -36.30 15.38 12.80
N ARG A 355 -37.18 16.05 12.08
CA ARG A 355 -38.60 15.76 12.01
C ARG A 355 -39.06 15.72 10.57
N GLN A 356 -39.97 14.81 10.27
CA GLN A 356 -40.56 14.71 8.94
C GLN A 356 -41.38 15.95 8.53
N LEU A 357 -41.83 16.75 9.48
CA LEU A 357 -42.53 18.02 9.25
C LEU A 357 -41.98 19.06 10.23
N PRO A 358 -42.12 20.37 9.95
CA PRO A 358 -41.76 21.44 10.88
C PRO A 358 -42.80 21.55 12.02
N ASP A 359 -42.96 20.47 12.76
CA ASP A 359 -43.89 20.29 13.88
C ASP A 359 -43.21 19.37 14.91
N GLU A 360 -43.19 19.79 16.17
CA GLU A 360 -42.60 19.04 17.28
C GLU A 360 -43.25 17.66 17.47
N LYS A 361 -44.51 17.51 17.06
CA LYS A 361 -45.27 16.25 17.15
C LYS A 361 -45.00 15.30 15.99
N ALA A 362 -44.32 15.74 14.94
CA ALA A 362 -44.01 14.89 13.80
C ALA A 362 -43.02 13.78 14.20
N LYS A 363 -43.03 12.67 13.44
CA LYS A 363 -42.08 11.58 13.68
C LYS A 363 -40.66 12.01 13.39
N GLU A 364 -39.72 11.50 14.18
CA GLU A 364 -38.30 11.67 13.93
C GLU A 364 -37.85 10.82 12.74
N GLY A 365 -37.24 11.47 11.76
CA GLY A 365 -36.78 10.81 10.55
C GLY A 365 -36.83 11.68 9.30
N TRP A 366 -36.71 11.01 8.16
CA TRP A 366 -36.64 11.64 6.84
C TRP A 366 -37.85 11.24 6.00
N ASN A 367 -38.31 12.18 5.17
CA ASN A 367 -39.21 11.89 4.07
C ASN A 367 -38.37 11.57 2.84
N LEU A 368 -38.50 10.37 2.29
CA LEU A 368 -37.82 9.99 1.06
C LEU A 368 -38.79 9.99 -0.13
N ALA A 369 -38.37 10.49 -1.28
CA ALA A 369 -39.10 10.40 -2.54
C ALA A 369 -38.17 10.20 -3.74
N GLY A 370 -38.70 9.60 -4.80
CA GLY A 370 -38.02 9.41 -6.07
C GLY A 370 -38.41 8.08 -6.74
N PRO A 371 -37.78 7.73 -7.89
CA PRO A 371 -36.83 8.58 -8.60
C PRO A 371 -37.50 9.85 -9.15
N LEU A 372 -36.80 10.97 -9.08
CA LEU A 372 -37.22 12.25 -9.64
C LEU A 372 -37.05 12.24 -11.16
N ARG A 373 -37.88 13.01 -11.86
CA ARG A 373 -37.68 13.27 -13.30
C ARG A 373 -36.56 14.27 -13.56
N THR A 374 -36.21 15.08 -12.56
CA THR A 374 -35.19 16.12 -12.65
C THR A 374 -33.79 15.51 -12.46
N PRO A 375 -32.87 15.65 -13.43
CA PRO A 375 -31.47 15.25 -13.26
C PRO A 375 -30.80 16.02 -12.12
N LEU A 376 -29.79 15.42 -11.47
CA LEU A 376 -29.15 16.00 -10.28
C LEU A 376 -28.63 17.43 -10.53
N GLY A 377 -27.96 17.68 -11.66
CA GLY A 377 -27.44 19.00 -12.03
C GLY A 377 -28.50 20.08 -12.23
N LEU A 378 -29.76 19.70 -12.50
CA LEU A 378 -30.90 20.61 -12.63
C LEU A 378 -31.76 20.67 -11.35
N THR A 379 -31.39 19.95 -10.30
CA THR A 379 -32.13 20.02 -9.04
C THR A 379 -31.94 21.37 -8.36
N HIS A 380 -33.06 21.91 -7.86
CA HIS A 380 -33.13 23.18 -7.16
C HIS A 380 -33.87 22.94 -5.83
N PRO A 381 -33.58 23.72 -4.76
CA PRO A 381 -34.19 23.54 -3.44
C PRO A 381 -35.72 23.65 -3.42
N ILE A 382 -36.35 24.18 -4.48
CA ILE A 382 -37.81 24.27 -4.62
C ILE A 382 -38.50 22.89 -4.65
N ILE A 383 -37.76 21.81 -4.90
CA ILE A 383 -38.28 20.43 -4.85
C ILE A 383 -38.80 20.15 -3.44
N LYS A 384 -40.08 19.79 -3.31
CA LYS A 384 -40.70 19.35 -2.05
C LYS A 384 -40.98 17.85 -2.09
N VAL A 385 -40.79 17.16 -0.97
CA VAL A 385 -41.14 15.74 -0.84
C VAL A 385 -42.64 15.63 -0.50
N ASP A 386 -43.49 15.49 -1.51
CA ASP A 386 -44.95 15.42 -1.35
C ASP A 386 -45.47 13.99 -1.02
N ASN A 387 -46.76 13.87 -0.69
CA ASN A 387 -47.39 12.61 -0.27
C ASN A 387 -47.50 11.53 -1.37
N LYS A 388 -47.21 11.81 -2.65
CA LYS A 388 -47.23 10.81 -3.73
C LYS A 388 -45.84 10.17 -3.87
N ASN A 389 -45.76 8.87 -3.60
CA ASN A 389 -44.51 8.08 -3.57
C ASN A 389 -43.56 8.40 -2.40
N LYS A 390 -44.09 8.95 -1.29
CA LYS A 390 -43.35 9.15 -0.04
C LYS A 390 -43.07 7.81 0.67
N PHE A 391 -41.87 7.70 1.23
CA PHE A 391 -41.52 6.65 2.17
C PHE A 391 -40.85 7.25 3.41
N ASP A 392 -41.25 6.73 4.56
CA ASP A 392 -40.73 7.18 5.84
C ASP A 392 -39.44 6.41 6.18
N TYR A 393 -38.36 7.14 6.44
CA TYR A 393 -37.14 6.60 7.02
C TYR A 393 -37.08 7.02 8.49
N ILE A 394 -37.58 6.16 9.37
CA ILE A 394 -37.60 6.38 10.82
C ILE A 394 -36.24 5.99 11.40
N LEU A 395 -35.53 6.96 11.99
CA LEU A 395 -34.15 6.79 12.45
C LEU A 395 -34.03 5.73 13.56
N ILE A 396 -34.93 5.75 14.53
CA ILE A 396 -34.92 4.83 15.68
C ILE A 396 -35.04 3.36 15.24
N ASP A 397 -35.66 3.10 14.09
CA ASP A 397 -35.90 1.75 13.58
C ASP A 397 -34.78 1.24 12.65
N LYS A 398 -33.75 2.05 12.37
CA LYS A 398 -32.72 1.76 11.37
C LYS A 398 -31.32 2.11 11.90
N PRO A 399 -30.41 1.14 12.11
CA PRO A 399 -29.05 1.44 12.54
C PRO A 399 -28.24 2.14 11.43
N ALA A 400 -27.17 2.81 11.83
CA ALA A 400 -26.26 3.48 10.90
C ALA A 400 -25.66 2.48 9.92
N TRP A 401 -25.69 2.84 8.63
CA TRP A 401 -25.18 1.98 7.57
C TRP A 401 -23.64 2.00 7.54
N ASP A 402 -23.04 3.18 7.74
CA ASP A 402 -21.60 3.41 7.76
C ASP A 402 -21.07 3.54 9.19
N MET A 403 -20.83 2.39 9.82
CA MET A 403 -20.36 2.35 11.21
C MET A 403 -18.94 2.88 11.39
N SER A 404 -18.09 2.85 10.35
CA SER A 404 -16.74 3.40 10.44
C SER A 404 -16.77 4.90 10.74
N VAL A 405 -17.65 5.62 10.04
CA VAL A 405 -17.89 7.04 10.24
C VAL A 405 -18.72 7.29 11.50
N ALA A 406 -19.80 6.54 11.71
CA ALA A 406 -20.69 6.77 12.86
C ALA A 406 -19.96 6.64 14.21
N LEU A 407 -18.96 5.77 14.31
CA LEU A 407 -18.14 5.63 15.52
C LEU A 407 -17.37 6.91 15.92
N THR A 408 -17.14 7.87 15.00
CA THR A 408 -16.54 9.18 15.34
C THR A 408 -17.44 10.03 16.25
N ALA A 409 -18.73 9.68 16.35
CA ALA A 409 -19.68 10.31 17.27
C ALA A 409 -19.64 9.72 18.70
N TYR A 410 -18.79 8.72 18.95
CA TYR A 410 -18.70 8.01 20.22
C TYR A 410 -17.45 8.43 20.98
N ASN A 411 -17.53 8.34 22.31
CA ASN A 411 -16.36 8.39 23.17
C ASN A 411 -16.14 7.01 23.79
N PHE A 412 -14.86 6.65 23.86
CA PHE A 412 -14.40 5.40 24.43
C PHE A 412 -13.90 5.65 25.86
N ALA A 413 -14.18 4.72 26.77
CA ALA A 413 -13.68 4.70 28.14
C ALA A 413 -12.75 3.48 28.35
N PRO A 414 -11.56 3.49 27.73
CA PRO A 414 -10.61 2.39 27.80
C PRO A 414 -9.99 2.26 29.20
N ARG A 415 -9.70 1.03 29.57
CA ARG A 415 -8.89 0.66 30.73
C ARG A 415 -7.84 -0.34 30.25
N LYS A 416 -6.60 -0.17 30.71
CA LYS A 416 -5.55 -1.18 30.46
C LYS A 416 -6.01 -2.52 31.04
N ALA A 417 -5.88 -3.59 30.26
CA ALA A 417 -6.25 -4.92 30.74
C ALA A 417 -5.35 -5.32 31.92
N LEU A 418 -5.95 -5.84 33.00
CA LEU A 418 -5.23 -6.37 34.15
C LEU A 418 -4.48 -7.65 33.76
N SER A 419 -3.40 -7.99 34.49
CA SER A 419 -2.51 -9.11 34.18
C SER A 419 -3.20 -10.46 34.01
N GLU A 420 -4.35 -10.66 34.65
CA GLU A 420 -5.15 -11.89 34.61
C GLU A 420 -5.93 -12.06 33.29
N ILE A 421 -6.23 -10.97 32.56
CA ILE A 421 -6.97 -10.97 31.27
C ILE A 421 -6.02 -11.06 30.07
N LEU A 422 -4.72 -10.81 30.28
CA LEU A 422 -3.74 -10.58 29.21
C LEU A 422 -3.61 -11.73 28.21
N ASN A 423 -3.96 -12.96 28.61
CA ASN A 423 -3.75 -14.18 27.81
C ASN A 423 -4.99 -15.09 27.72
N GLU A 424 -6.18 -14.66 28.16
CA GLU A 424 -7.36 -15.50 27.94
C GLU A 424 -7.69 -15.55 26.44
N PRO A 425 -7.68 -16.74 25.81
CA PRO A 425 -7.90 -16.86 24.37
C PRO A 425 -9.33 -16.46 23.98
N THR A 426 -10.26 -16.58 24.92
CA THR A 426 -11.67 -16.26 24.74
C THR A 426 -12.03 -15.00 25.51
N GLN A 427 -12.76 -14.08 24.88
CA GLN A 427 -13.20 -12.82 25.47
C GLN A 427 -14.73 -12.72 25.45
N ILE A 428 -15.32 -12.17 26.51
CA ILE A 428 -16.77 -11.93 26.57
C ILE A 428 -17.05 -10.46 26.25
N LEU A 429 -17.92 -10.25 25.28
CA LEU A 429 -18.29 -8.94 24.77
C LEU A 429 -19.77 -8.68 25.04
N GLN A 430 -20.05 -7.64 25.83
CA GLN A 430 -21.41 -7.14 26.09
C GLN A 430 -21.76 -6.01 25.13
N ASP A 431 -23.01 -5.56 25.16
CA ASP A 431 -23.40 -4.37 24.40
C ASP A 431 -22.60 -3.15 24.82
N LYS A 432 -22.22 -2.36 23.83
CA LYS A 432 -21.40 -1.15 23.96
C LYS A 432 -20.09 -1.35 24.76
N HIS A 433 -19.54 -2.56 24.73
CA HIS A 433 -18.20 -2.87 25.25
C HIS A 433 -17.24 -3.20 24.09
N PHE A 434 -15.94 -3.06 24.34
CA PHE A 434 -14.90 -3.37 23.37
C PHE A 434 -13.67 -4.01 24.01
N VAL A 435 -12.89 -4.70 23.17
CA VAL A 435 -11.58 -5.27 23.50
C VAL A 435 -10.59 -4.93 22.36
N VAL A 436 -9.38 -4.50 22.71
CA VAL A 436 -8.28 -4.19 21.77
C VAL A 436 -7.17 -5.23 21.91
N PHE A 437 -6.86 -5.89 20.81
CA PHE A 437 -5.78 -6.87 20.68
C PHE A 437 -4.57 -6.22 19.99
N ASP A 438 -3.38 -6.30 20.60
CA ASP A 438 -2.11 -5.74 20.08
C ASP A 438 -1.22 -6.86 19.55
N PHE A 439 -0.93 -6.84 18.25
CA PHE A 439 -0.05 -7.82 17.58
C PHE A 439 1.43 -7.51 17.76
N GLY A 440 1.78 -6.43 18.47
CA GLY A 440 3.15 -6.04 18.77
C GLY A 440 3.88 -5.34 17.62
N ARG A 441 3.48 -5.60 16.37
CA ARG A 441 3.99 -4.97 15.15
C ARG A 441 2.88 -4.76 14.13
N THR A 442 3.10 -3.88 13.16
CA THR A 442 2.22 -3.80 11.98
C THR A 442 2.34 -5.08 11.16
N LEU A 443 1.20 -5.59 10.72
CA LEU A 443 1.05 -6.74 9.83
C LEU A 443 0.25 -6.32 8.59
N PHE A 444 0.49 -7.01 7.48
CA PHE A 444 -0.37 -6.96 6.30
C PHE A 444 -0.97 -8.34 6.06
N GLY A 445 -2.25 -8.53 6.34
CA GLY A 445 -2.86 -9.86 6.24
C GLY A 445 -4.36 -9.85 6.47
N PHE A 446 -4.93 -11.01 6.66
CA PHE A 446 -6.37 -11.20 6.76
C PHE A 446 -6.76 -11.41 8.23
N PRO A 447 -7.46 -10.47 8.88
CA PRO A 447 -8.10 -10.71 10.17
C PRO A 447 -8.97 -11.95 10.12
N HIS A 448 -8.80 -12.83 11.10
CA HIS A 448 -9.51 -14.10 11.23
C HIS A 448 -10.10 -14.19 12.63
N ILE A 449 -11.42 -14.11 12.73
CA ILE A 449 -12.14 -14.01 14.00
C ILE A 449 -13.22 -15.09 14.06
N SER A 450 -13.27 -15.83 15.16
CA SER A 450 -14.37 -16.74 15.48
C SER A 450 -15.13 -16.22 16.68
N LEU A 451 -16.46 -16.18 16.57
CA LEU A 451 -17.33 -15.66 17.60
C LEU A 451 -18.68 -16.38 17.63
N GLN A 452 -19.34 -16.30 18.78
CA GLN A 452 -20.67 -16.86 19.00
C GLN A 452 -21.52 -15.89 19.81
N GLY A 453 -22.70 -15.55 19.31
CA GLY A 453 -23.67 -14.70 20.00
C GLY A 453 -25.09 -15.07 19.60
N SER A 454 -26.07 -14.22 19.94
CA SER A 454 -27.46 -14.48 19.57
C SER A 454 -27.74 -14.05 18.13
N GLU A 455 -28.72 -14.65 17.48
CA GLU A 455 -29.07 -14.37 16.07
C GLU A 455 -29.47 -12.90 15.84
N GLY A 456 -28.66 -12.15 15.10
CA GLY A 456 -28.87 -10.72 14.82
C GLY A 456 -28.17 -9.77 15.78
N ASP A 457 -27.44 -10.28 16.79
CA ASP A 457 -26.49 -9.44 17.54
C ASP A 457 -25.48 -8.85 16.55
N MET A 458 -25.08 -7.59 16.75
CA MET A 458 -24.16 -6.90 15.85
C MET A 458 -22.80 -6.67 16.53
N VAL A 459 -21.73 -6.96 15.79
CA VAL A 459 -20.34 -6.84 16.24
C VAL A 459 -19.57 -6.03 15.21
N LEU A 460 -18.75 -5.10 15.68
CA LEU A 460 -17.86 -4.31 14.83
C LEU A 460 -16.42 -4.78 15.01
N VAL A 461 -15.67 -4.80 13.91
CA VAL A 461 -14.25 -5.11 13.92
C VAL A 461 -13.47 -3.99 13.27
N VAL A 462 -12.67 -3.27 14.06
CA VAL A 462 -11.82 -2.17 13.61
C VAL A 462 -10.38 -2.64 13.52
N CYS A 463 -9.77 -2.50 12.34
CA CYS A 463 -8.36 -2.86 12.12
C CYS A 463 -7.55 -1.59 11.85
N GLY A 464 -6.50 -1.33 12.63
CA GLY A 464 -5.70 -0.11 12.48
C GLY A 464 -4.28 -0.20 13.00
N GLU A 465 -3.43 0.75 12.58
CA GLU A 465 -2.05 0.90 13.06
C GLU A 465 -1.94 1.79 14.30
N HIS A 466 -2.93 2.66 14.51
CA HIS A 466 -2.97 3.60 15.63
C HIS A 466 -3.92 3.12 16.71
N CYS A 467 -3.43 3.17 17.95
CA CYS A 467 -4.25 3.11 19.15
C CYS A 467 -3.98 4.37 19.97
N VAL A 468 -4.90 5.33 19.93
CA VAL A 468 -4.76 6.64 20.61
C VAL A 468 -5.64 6.60 21.86
N ASP A 469 -5.03 6.82 23.02
CA ASP A 469 -5.69 6.75 24.33
C ASP A 469 -6.48 5.45 24.59
N GLY A 470 -6.17 4.35 23.89
CA GLY A 470 -6.87 3.06 24.03
C GLY A 470 -7.97 2.80 22.99
N GLU A 471 -8.19 3.73 22.06
CA GLU A 471 -9.10 3.60 20.92
C GLU A 471 -8.34 3.27 19.64
N VAL A 472 -8.80 2.28 18.87
CA VAL A 472 -8.34 2.05 17.50
C VAL A 472 -9.20 2.89 16.56
N LEU A 473 -8.59 3.84 15.85
CA LEU A 473 -9.31 4.81 15.02
C LEU A 473 -10.12 4.11 13.91
N SER A 474 -11.45 4.31 13.91
CA SER A 474 -12.38 3.70 12.94
C SER A 474 -12.42 4.40 11.58
N TYR A 475 -11.95 5.65 11.53
CA TYR A 475 -11.82 6.45 10.33
C TYR A 475 -10.60 7.37 10.45
N VAL A 476 -9.66 7.28 9.52
CA VAL A 476 -8.44 8.11 9.50
C VAL A 476 -7.88 8.21 8.08
N GLY A 477 -7.41 9.40 7.69
CA GLY A 477 -6.76 9.62 6.39
C GLY A 477 -7.64 9.26 5.19
N GLY A 478 -8.95 9.56 5.25
CA GLY A 478 -9.87 9.21 4.17
C GLY A 478 -10.33 7.74 4.13
N LYS A 479 -9.93 6.92 5.12
CA LYS A 479 -10.14 5.47 5.10
C LYS A 479 -10.99 4.99 6.27
N ARG A 480 -12.04 4.24 5.94
CA ARG A 480 -12.91 3.47 6.83
C ARG A 480 -12.19 2.20 7.29
N LYS A 481 -12.33 1.85 8.57
CA LYS A 481 -11.59 0.74 9.19
C LYS A 481 -12.45 -0.25 9.97
N ALA A 482 -13.76 0.00 10.11
CA ALA A 482 -14.71 -0.83 10.84
C ALA A 482 -15.58 -1.71 9.92
N SER A 483 -15.42 -3.02 10.00
CA SER A 483 -16.32 -4.01 9.40
C SER A 483 -17.48 -4.35 10.35
N THR A 484 -18.64 -4.68 9.78
CA THR A 484 -19.87 -4.98 10.53
C THR A 484 -20.26 -6.44 10.37
N LEU A 485 -20.47 -7.17 11.46
CA LEU A 485 -20.88 -8.57 11.47
C LEU A 485 -22.23 -8.71 12.19
N LEU A 486 -23.25 -9.23 11.50
CA LEU A 486 -24.54 -9.62 12.12
C LEU A 486 -24.53 -11.13 12.34
N LEU A 487 -24.69 -11.58 13.58
CA LEU A 487 -24.46 -12.98 13.94
C LEU A 487 -25.62 -13.90 13.58
N SER A 488 -25.33 -15.17 13.33
CA SER A 488 -26.34 -16.17 12.94
C SER A 488 -27.03 -16.85 14.12
N GLY A 489 -26.54 -16.65 15.35
CA GLY A 489 -26.93 -17.46 16.51
C GLY A 489 -26.14 -18.76 16.65
N LYS A 490 -25.27 -19.07 15.67
CA LYS A 490 -24.34 -20.21 15.69
C LYS A 490 -22.91 -19.68 15.93
N ARG A 491 -21.94 -20.59 15.82
CA ARG A 491 -20.53 -20.22 15.71
C ARG A 491 -20.29 -19.63 14.32
N ASP A 492 -19.89 -18.36 14.28
CA ASP A 492 -19.58 -17.61 13.07
C ASP A 492 -18.06 -17.39 12.99
N THR A 493 -17.48 -17.61 11.80
CA THR A 493 -16.07 -17.35 11.53
C THR A 493 -15.96 -16.36 10.39
N TRP A 494 -15.33 -15.23 10.66
CA TRP A 494 -15.04 -14.18 9.69
C TRP A 494 -13.56 -14.21 9.32
N ILE A 495 -13.29 -14.22 8.02
CA ILE A 495 -11.98 -13.90 7.44
C ILE A 495 -12.24 -12.78 6.44
N SER A 496 -11.52 -11.66 6.56
CA SER A 496 -11.67 -10.60 5.56
C SER A 496 -11.29 -11.13 4.17
N LEU A 497 -11.92 -10.63 3.11
CA LEU A 497 -11.65 -11.10 1.75
C LEU A 497 -10.46 -10.44 1.06
N THR A 498 -10.10 -9.27 1.56
CA THR A 498 -8.89 -8.56 1.15
C THR A 498 -8.01 -8.32 2.37
N PRO A 499 -6.68 -8.31 2.21
CA PRO A 499 -5.78 -8.07 3.32
C PRO A 499 -5.91 -6.63 3.83
N ARG A 500 -5.58 -6.44 5.10
CA ARG A 500 -5.59 -5.16 5.81
C ARG A 500 -4.22 -4.92 6.44
N GLY A 501 -3.79 -3.66 6.47
CA GLY A 501 -2.69 -3.21 7.31
C GLY A 501 -3.17 -2.88 8.70
N PHE A 502 -2.62 -3.54 9.73
CA PHE A 502 -2.97 -3.28 11.11
C PHE A 502 -1.90 -3.76 12.07
N ARG A 503 -1.81 -3.10 13.23
CA ARG A 503 -1.17 -3.62 14.45
C ARG A 503 -2.21 -4.02 15.49
N TYR A 504 -3.34 -3.31 15.50
CA TYR A 504 -4.40 -3.48 16.46
C TYR A 504 -5.68 -3.96 15.78
N ILE A 505 -6.35 -4.91 16.42
CA ILE A 505 -7.73 -5.27 16.13
C ILE A 505 -8.58 -4.91 17.34
N MET A 506 -9.59 -4.05 17.16
CA MET A 506 -10.59 -3.74 18.18
C MET A 506 -11.91 -4.41 17.81
N VAL A 507 -12.46 -5.22 18.72
CA VAL A 507 -13.75 -5.89 18.55
C VAL A 507 -14.76 -5.26 19.51
N LEU A 508 -15.90 -4.81 18.99
CA LEU A 508 -16.92 -4.05 19.74
C LEU A 508 -18.28 -4.73 19.64
N GLY A 509 -18.97 -4.87 20.77
CA GLY A 509 -20.38 -5.25 20.79
C GLY A 509 -21.22 -4.02 20.46
N HIS A 510 -22.05 -4.10 19.43
CA HIS A 510 -22.92 -3.01 19.00
C HIS A 510 -24.32 -3.56 18.76
N ASP A 511 -25.26 -3.31 19.67
CA ASP A 511 -26.61 -3.89 19.67
C ASP A 511 -26.58 -5.41 19.96
N VAL A 512 -25.94 -5.76 21.08
CA VAL A 512 -25.87 -7.13 21.59
C VAL A 512 -26.96 -7.35 22.64
N ARG A 513 -27.84 -8.35 22.49
CA ARG A 513 -28.94 -8.58 23.46
C ARG A 513 -28.50 -9.24 24.76
N GLY A 514 -27.36 -9.92 24.76
CA GLY A 514 -26.82 -10.63 25.92
C GLY A 514 -25.31 -10.54 25.97
N LYS A 515 -24.64 -11.61 25.53
CA LYS A 515 -23.19 -11.63 25.38
C LYS A 515 -22.79 -12.27 24.06
N VAL A 516 -21.71 -11.78 23.48
CA VAL A 516 -20.97 -12.43 22.41
C VAL A 516 -19.70 -13.01 23.01
N VAL A 517 -19.38 -14.24 22.68
CA VAL A 517 -18.12 -14.91 23.01
C VAL A 517 -17.21 -14.77 21.80
N VAL A 518 -16.12 -14.03 21.93
CA VAL A 518 -15.04 -13.96 20.95
C VAL A 518 -14.08 -15.09 21.27
N GLU A 519 -14.14 -16.18 20.50
CA GLU A 519 -13.39 -17.41 20.78
C GLU A 519 -11.92 -17.31 20.35
N SER A 520 -11.67 -16.62 19.24
CA SER A 520 -10.34 -16.42 18.68
C SER A 520 -10.30 -15.20 17.76
N VAL A 521 -9.16 -14.53 17.74
CA VAL A 521 -8.76 -13.42 16.86
C VAL A 521 -7.34 -13.72 16.38
N GLN A 522 -7.12 -13.74 15.08
CA GLN A 522 -5.83 -14.09 14.50
C GLN A 522 -5.62 -13.23 13.27
N ALA A 523 -4.39 -13.23 12.76
CA ALA A 523 -4.09 -12.74 11.43
C ALA A 523 -3.55 -13.90 10.59
N LYS A 524 -4.11 -14.10 9.40
CA LYS A 524 -3.51 -14.95 8.37
C LYS A 524 -2.60 -14.07 7.52
N VAL A 525 -1.30 -14.29 7.60
CA VAL A 525 -0.29 -13.44 6.96
C VAL A 525 0.46 -14.28 5.92
N PRO A 526 0.32 -13.97 4.62
CA PRO A 526 1.21 -14.55 3.61
C PRO A 526 2.64 -14.09 3.87
N ASN A 527 3.55 -15.04 4.07
CA ASN A 527 4.96 -14.81 4.36
C ASN A 527 5.83 -15.54 3.35
N ARG A 528 6.91 -14.86 2.94
CA ARG A 528 7.82 -15.38 1.93
C ARG A 528 8.78 -16.40 2.50
N ALA A 529 8.88 -17.56 1.86
CA ALA A 529 9.92 -18.53 2.15
C ALA A 529 11.27 -18.03 1.59
N LEU A 530 12.17 -17.57 2.47
CA LEU A 530 13.44 -16.97 2.08
C LEU A 530 14.63 -17.91 2.37
N ASN A 531 15.19 -18.49 1.31
CA ASN A 531 16.27 -19.49 1.42
C ASN A 531 17.68 -18.89 1.56
N ASN A 532 17.87 -17.61 1.23
CA ASN A 532 19.18 -16.94 1.30
C ASN A 532 19.14 -15.61 2.06
N ARG A 533 18.56 -15.61 3.27
CA ARG A 533 18.55 -14.41 4.12
C ARG A 533 19.96 -13.93 4.45
N GLY A 534 20.12 -12.60 4.47
CA GLY A 534 21.29 -11.95 5.04
C GLY A 534 21.19 -11.85 6.56
N SER A 535 22.32 -11.54 7.18
CA SER A 535 22.39 -11.28 8.62
C SER A 535 23.38 -10.17 8.89
N PHE A 536 23.13 -9.36 9.90
CA PHE A 536 24.01 -8.31 10.36
C PHE A 536 24.02 -8.30 11.89
N ASN A 537 25.18 -8.07 12.47
CA ASN A 537 25.35 -7.83 13.89
C ASN A 537 26.58 -6.95 14.09
N SER A 538 26.55 -6.09 15.10
CA SER A 538 27.65 -5.20 15.43
C SER A 538 27.78 -4.97 16.93
N SER A 539 28.89 -4.34 17.31
CA SER A 539 29.10 -3.87 18.69
C SER A 539 28.16 -2.76 19.15
N ASP A 540 27.45 -2.06 18.25
CA ASP A 540 26.49 -1.03 18.61
C ASP A 540 25.07 -1.59 18.49
N ALA A 541 24.38 -1.68 19.63
CA ALA A 541 23.04 -2.25 19.72
C ALA A 541 22.02 -1.48 18.86
N VAL A 542 22.18 -0.17 18.68
CA VAL A 542 21.25 0.67 17.89
C VAL A 542 21.28 0.26 16.43
N TYR A 543 22.46 -0.04 15.86
CA TYR A 543 22.53 -0.53 14.47
C TYR A 543 21.87 -1.90 14.31
N ASN A 544 21.94 -2.75 15.34
CA ASN A 544 21.30 -4.06 15.32
C ASN A 544 19.77 -3.91 15.37
N GLU A 545 19.25 -3.02 16.22
CA GLU A 545 17.82 -2.71 16.30
C GLU A 545 17.29 -2.06 15.00
N ILE A 546 18.08 -1.17 14.38
CA ILE A 546 17.76 -0.59 13.05
C ILE A 546 17.68 -1.70 12.00
N TRP A 547 18.60 -2.65 12.02
CA TRP A 547 18.57 -3.79 11.10
C TRP A 547 17.27 -4.60 11.27
N ASP A 548 16.89 -4.91 12.51
CA ASP A 548 15.71 -5.70 12.84
C ASP A 548 14.39 -4.98 12.48
N ALA A 549 14.26 -3.70 12.84
CA ALA A 549 13.09 -2.88 12.51
C ALA A 549 12.91 -2.72 10.99
N GLY A 550 14.00 -2.57 10.24
CA GLY A 550 13.97 -2.57 8.78
C GLY A 550 13.53 -3.91 8.20
N SER A 551 13.97 -5.03 8.78
CA SER A 551 13.50 -6.37 8.39
C SER A 551 12.00 -6.54 8.62
N LEU A 552 11.48 -6.10 9.77
CA LEU A 552 10.05 -6.16 10.08
C LEU A 552 9.21 -5.26 9.16
N THR A 553 9.71 -4.05 8.87
CA THR A 553 9.07 -3.10 7.95
C THR A 553 8.96 -3.72 6.57
N LEU A 554 10.07 -4.22 6.02
CA LEU A 554 10.09 -4.79 4.67
C LEU A 554 9.25 -6.07 4.57
N ASN A 555 9.24 -6.95 5.59
CA ASN A 555 8.36 -8.12 5.60
C ASN A 555 6.87 -7.74 5.58
N SER A 556 6.51 -6.56 6.09
CA SER A 556 5.13 -6.06 6.06
C SER A 556 4.79 -5.35 4.75
N CYS A 557 5.79 -4.77 4.07
CA CYS A 557 5.65 -4.06 2.81
C CYS A 557 5.97 -4.90 1.56
N VAL A 558 6.23 -6.20 1.68
CA VAL A 558 6.57 -7.06 0.52
C VAL A 558 5.63 -8.24 0.38
N ARG A 559 4.98 -8.36 -0.78
CA ARG A 559 4.20 -9.55 -1.18
C ARG A 559 4.69 -10.02 -2.55
N GLY A 560 3.79 -10.11 -3.54
CA GLY A 560 4.14 -10.27 -4.95
C GLY A 560 4.76 -9.01 -5.59
N CYS A 561 4.75 -7.88 -4.86
CA CYS A 561 5.37 -6.61 -5.23
C CYS A 561 5.90 -5.87 -3.99
N PHE A 562 6.62 -4.76 -4.19
CA PHE A 562 7.00 -3.82 -3.14
C PHE A 562 5.87 -2.81 -2.91
N MET A 563 5.32 -2.77 -1.71
CA MET A 563 4.22 -1.91 -1.31
C MET A 563 4.74 -0.68 -0.56
N ASP A 564 4.11 0.49 -0.74
CA ASP A 564 4.37 1.71 0.02
C ASP A 564 4.19 1.45 1.52
N ALA A 565 2.99 1.04 1.93
CA ALA A 565 2.65 0.74 3.31
C ALA A 565 1.38 -0.10 3.44
N PRO A 566 1.32 -1.00 4.44
CA PRO A 566 0.13 -1.79 4.75
C PRO A 566 -1.12 -0.96 5.05
N GLY A 567 -0.95 0.14 5.81
CA GLY A 567 -2.06 0.97 6.28
C GLY A 567 -2.42 2.16 5.40
N ARG A 568 -1.65 2.39 4.32
CA ARG A 568 -1.85 3.47 3.35
C ARG A 568 -2.38 2.90 2.04
N ASP A 569 -1.76 3.19 0.91
CA ASP A 569 -2.37 2.96 -0.42
C ASP A 569 -2.25 1.52 -0.89
N GLN A 570 -1.38 0.76 -0.23
CA GLN A 570 -1.14 -0.65 -0.53
C GLN A 570 -0.65 -0.84 -1.97
N ALA A 571 0.10 0.13 -2.48
CA ALA A 571 0.47 0.28 -3.87
C ALA A 571 1.98 0.29 -4.07
N GLN A 572 2.42 -0.09 -5.26
CA GLN A 572 3.83 -0.12 -5.62
C GLN A 572 4.19 1.14 -6.41
N TYR A 573 4.87 2.07 -5.75
CA TYR A 573 5.45 3.26 -6.36
C TYR A 573 6.92 3.02 -6.74
N ILE A 574 7.38 3.58 -7.87
CA ILE A 574 8.74 3.33 -8.38
C ILE A 574 9.81 3.70 -7.35
N SER A 575 9.67 4.87 -6.73
CA SER A 575 10.65 5.42 -5.80
C SER A 575 10.75 4.58 -4.52
N ASP A 576 9.61 4.19 -3.93
CA ASP A 576 9.53 3.24 -2.82
C ASP A 576 10.15 1.88 -3.18
N ALA A 577 9.75 1.31 -4.33
CA ALA A 577 10.21 -0.01 -4.77
C ALA A 577 11.72 -0.02 -5.04
N MET A 578 12.29 1.07 -5.56
CA MET A 578 13.73 1.23 -5.74
C MET A 578 14.46 1.09 -4.40
N ILE A 579 14.04 1.83 -3.37
CA ILE A 579 14.69 1.80 -2.04
C ILE A 579 14.48 0.44 -1.37
N GLN A 580 13.25 -0.07 -1.40
CA GLN A 580 12.91 -1.37 -0.81
C GLN A 580 13.66 -2.52 -1.48
N SER A 581 13.82 -2.50 -2.80
CA SER A 581 14.55 -3.54 -3.51
C SER A 581 16.02 -3.61 -3.09
N TRP A 582 16.65 -2.45 -2.87
CA TRP A 582 18.04 -2.42 -2.44
C TRP A 582 18.21 -3.00 -1.03
N ALA A 583 17.31 -2.66 -0.11
CA ALA A 583 17.28 -3.30 1.20
C ALA A 583 16.94 -4.80 1.11
N ALA A 584 16.04 -5.20 0.21
CA ALA A 584 15.66 -6.60 -0.01
C ALA A 584 16.82 -7.47 -0.49
N PHE A 585 17.74 -6.92 -1.29
CA PHE A 585 18.98 -7.60 -1.66
C PHE A 585 19.72 -8.05 -0.41
N HIS A 586 19.92 -7.16 0.55
CA HIS A 586 20.70 -7.45 1.75
C HIS A 586 19.93 -8.23 2.82
N LEU A 587 18.65 -7.92 3.04
CA LEU A 587 17.83 -8.57 4.08
C LEU A 587 17.40 -9.98 3.67
N PHE A 588 16.91 -10.13 2.44
CA PHE A 588 16.18 -11.31 2.00
C PHE A 588 16.92 -12.11 0.92
N GLY A 589 17.93 -11.53 0.26
CA GLY A 589 18.59 -12.14 -0.88
C GLY A 589 17.68 -12.28 -2.10
N ASP A 590 16.68 -11.38 -2.20
CA ASP A 590 15.63 -11.46 -3.21
C ASP A 590 15.84 -10.48 -4.36
N PHE A 591 16.63 -10.92 -5.32
CA PHE A 591 16.87 -10.19 -6.57
C PHE A 591 15.74 -10.39 -7.58
N GLN A 592 15.03 -11.52 -7.52
CA GLN A 592 13.99 -11.87 -8.48
C GLN A 592 12.78 -10.94 -8.37
N LEU A 593 12.34 -10.61 -7.14
CA LEU A 593 11.24 -9.67 -6.97
C LEU A 593 11.57 -8.30 -7.59
N SER A 594 12.81 -7.81 -7.41
CA SER A 594 13.25 -6.57 -8.06
C SER A 594 13.13 -6.63 -9.58
N ALA A 595 13.52 -7.73 -10.22
CA ALA A 595 13.39 -7.93 -11.66
C ALA A 595 11.92 -7.99 -12.12
N THR A 596 11.08 -8.68 -11.35
CA THR A 596 9.63 -8.77 -11.60
C THR A 596 8.99 -7.38 -11.53
N CYS A 597 9.24 -6.62 -10.47
CA CYS A 597 8.64 -5.32 -10.26
C CYS A 597 9.13 -4.28 -11.29
N LEU A 598 10.43 -4.28 -11.64
CA LEU A 598 10.96 -3.48 -12.76
C LEU A 598 10.22 -3.79 -14.07
N SER A 599 9.96 -5.08 -14.34
CA SER A 599 9.21 -5.52 -15.52
C SER A 599 7.75 -5.06 -15.47
N ASP A 600 7.11 -5.04 -14.30
CA ASP A 600 5.71 -4.64 -14.18
C ASP A 600 5.50 -3.15 -14.48
N PHE A 601 6.44 -2.28 -14.11
CA PHE A 601 6.44 -0.90 -14.59
C PHE A 601 6.66 -0.81 -16.10
N ALA A 602 7.66 -1.55 -16.63
CA ALA A 602 7.93 -1.58 -18.07
C ALA A 602 6.74 -2.05 -18.91
N LYS A 603 5.92 -2.98 -18.39
CA LYS A 603 4.66 -3.45 -19.02
C LYS A 603 3.57 -2.38 -19.07
N THR A 604 3.67 -1.32 -18.26
CA THR A 604 2.71 -0.19 -18.23
C THR A 604 3.20 1.04 -18.99
N GLN A 605 4.34 0.95 -19.67
CA GLN A 605 4.88 2.06 -20.46
C GLN A 605 3.91 2.44 -21.58
N LEU A 606 3.62 3.73 -21.69
CA LEU A 606 2.77 4.27 -22.74
C LEU A 606 3.50 4.27 -24.09
N GLU A 607 2.73 4.35 -25.18
CA GLU A 607 3.25 4.48 -26.55
C GLU A 607 4.09 5.75 -26.73
N THR A 608 3.87 6.77 -25.90
CA THR A 608 4.67 8.00 -25.84
C THR A 608 6.06 7.78 -25.25
N GLY A 609 6.26 6.71 -24.48
CA GLY A 609 7.50 6.37 -23.77
C GLY A 609 7.45 6.59 -22.25
N GLU A 610 6.47 7.33 -21.74
CA GLU A 610 6.31 7.61 -20.30
C GLU A 610 5.93 6.35 -19.51
N LEU A 611 6.42 6.24 -18.28
CA LEU A 611 6.05 5.18 -17.33
C LEU A 611 5.01 5.67 -16.33
N ASN A 612 4.09 4.79 -15.96
CA ASN A 612 3.20 5.03 -14.84
C ASN A 612 3.99 5.00 -13.52
N ALA A 613 3.79 5.98 -12.64
CA ALA A 613 4.49 6.07 -11.36
C ALA A 613 4.10 4.95 -10.37
N VAL A 614 2.95 4.29 -10.61
CA VAL A 614 2.41 3.20 -9.81
C VAL A 614 2.05 1.99 -10.68
N SER A 615 2.51 0.80 -10.33
CA SER A 615 2.23 -0.43 -11.10
C SER A 615 2.32 -1.69 -10.23
N PRO A 616 1.41 -2.68 -10.36
CA PRO A 616 0.18 -2.63 -11.16
C PRO A 616 -0.81 -1.62 -10.55
N SER A 617 -1.56 -0.92 -11.40
CA SER A 617 -2.54 0.07 -10.96
C SER A 617 -3.67 0.20 -11.96
N GLY A 618 -4.90 0.41 -11.47
CA GLY A 618 -6.03 0.80 -12.29
C GLY A 618 -6.05 2.28 -12.67
N PHE A 619 -5.08 3.06 -12.18
CA PHE A 619 -4.93 4.48 -12.46
C PHE A 619 -3.58 4.76 -13.12
N PHE A 620 -3.56 5.76 -13.99
CA PHE A 620 -2.34 6.33 -14.51
C PHE A 620 -1.96 7.57 -13.69
N GLN A 621 -0.73 7.62 -13.20
CA GLN A 621 -0.16 8.73 -12.44
C GLN A 621 1.17 9.14 -13.10
N ALA A 622 1.18 10.32 -13.72
CA ALA A 622 2.40 10.89 -14.31
C ALA A 622 3.17 11.66 -13.24
N VAL A 623 4.21 11.04 -12.68
CA VAL A 623 5.12 11.65 -11.70
C VAL A 623 6.54 11.53 -12.26
N PRO A 624 7.03 12.54 -13.02
CA PRO A 624 8.24 12.41 -13.82
C PRO A 624 9.53 12.08 -13.06
N ASP A 625 9.67 12.54 -11.82
CA ASP A 625 10.80 12.15 -10.98
C ASP A 625 10.78 10.65 -10.66
N PHE A 626 9.60 10.03 -10.52
CA PHE A 626 9.49 8.60 -10.21
C PHE A 626 9.86 7.75 -11.43
N SER A 627 9.36 8.08 -12.62
CA SER A 627 9.72 7.36 -13.85
C SER A 627 11.23 7.48 -14.14
N LEU A 628 11.86 8.63 -13.91
CA LEU A 628 13.31 8.78 -14.04
C LEU A 628 14.08 7.90 -13.03
N LEU A 629 13.59 7.76 -11.79
CA LEU A 629 14.17 6.87 -10.80
C LEU A 629 14.09 5.38 -11.18
N TRP A 630 13.20 4.98 -12.10
CA TRP A 630 13.18 3.61 -12.65
C TRP A 630 14.50 3.24 -13.34
N ILE A 631 15.14 4.20 -14.02
CA ILE A 631 16.44 3.97 -14.67
C ILE A 631 17.54 3.79 -13.62
N VAL A 632 17.50 4.58 -12.55
CA VAL A 632 18.43 4.44 -11.41
C VAL A 632 18.27 3.08 -10.75
N TRP A 633 17.02 2.63 -10.58
CA TRP A 633 16.71 1.31 -10.06
C TRP A 633 17.23 0.20 -10.97
N LEU A 634 16.99 0.28 -12.29
CA LEU A 634 17.50 -0.69 -13.26
C LEU A 634 19.03 -0.77 -13.21
N HIS A 635 19.70 0.39 -13.17
CA HIS A 635 21.17 0.44 -13.03
C HIS A 635 21.62 -0.29 -11.76
N ARG A 636 21.03 0.01 -10.61
CA ARG A 636 21.38 -0.66 -9.36
C ARG A 636 21.10 -2.16 -9.41
N HIS A 637 19.97 -2.57 -9.97
CA HIS A 637 19.65 -3.99 -10.13
C HIS A 637 20.75 -4.70 -10.90
N ILE A 638 21.17 -4.17 -12.06
CA ILE A 638 22.24 -4.74 -12.87
C ILE A 638 23.59 -4.74 -12.15
N GLN A 639 23.93 -3.70 -11.38
CA GLN A 639 25.16 -3.69 -10.58
C GLN A 639 25.21 -4.85 -9.56
N TYR A 640 24.08 -5.17 -8.93
CA TYR A 640 24.03 -6.27 -7.96
C TYR A 640 23.86 -7.66 -8.59
N THR A 641 23.13 -7.76 -9.72
CA THR A 641 22.80 -9.06 -10.32
C THR A 641 23.75 -9.50 -11.41
N GLY A 642 24.29 -8.57 -12.20
CA GLY A 642 25.00 -8.86 -13.44
C GLY A 642 24.11 -9.55 -14.48
N ASP A 643 22.78 -9.43 -14.38
CA ASP A 643 21.84 -10.11 -15.27
C ASP A 643 21.75 -9.40 -16.63
N GLU A 644 22.67 -9.76 -17.52
CA GLU A 644 22.70 -9.24 -18.89
C GLU A 644 21.42 -9.56 -19.67
N ALA A 645 20.82 -10.74 -19.47
CA ALA A 645 19.61 -11.13 -20.18
C ALA A 645 18.44 -10.23 -19.78
N PHE A 646 18.33 -9.90 -18.49
CA PHE A 646 17.36 -8.95 -17.99
C PHE A 646 17.62 -7.53 -18.50
N LEU A 647 18.88 -7.07 -18.50
CA LEU A 647 19.25 -5.79 -19.11
C LEU A 647 18.80 -5.73 -20.57
N ARG A 648 19.07 -6.77 -21.37
CA ARG A 648 18.66 -6.81 -22.78
C ARG A 648 17.15 -6.67 -22.97
N LYS A 649 16.37 -7.24 -22.05
CA LYS A 649 14.90 -7.13 -22.06
C LYS A 649 14.43 -5.71 -21.69
N MET A 650 15.08 -5.06 -20.73
CA MET A 650 14.67 -3.75 -20.20
C MET A 650 15.23 -2.56 -21.00
N PHE A 651 16.36 -2.73 -21.70
CA PHE A 651 17.05 -1.66 -22.42
C PHE A 651 16.14 -0.85 -23.37
N PRO A 652 15.28 -1.48 -24.21
CA PRO A 652 14.40 -0.72 -25.11
C PRO A 652 13.37 0.15 -24.37
N HIS A 653 12.97 -0.22 -23.15
CA HIS A 653 12.06 0.58 -22.33
C HIS A 653 12.77 1.83 -21.79
N MET A 654 14.03 1.69 -21.35
CA MET A 654 14.88 2.81 -20.95
C MET A 654 15.08 3.79 -22.11
N GLU A 655 15.41 3.30 -23.32
CA GLU A 655 15.59 4.14 -24.50
C GLU A 655 14.32 4.94 -24.82
N ARG A 656 13.14 4.30 -24.83
CA ARG A 656 11.87 5.00 -25.07
C ARG A 656 11.57 6.06 -24.01
N LEU A 657 11.87 5.79 -22.74
CA LEU A 657 11.65 6.73 -21.66
C LEU A 657 12.57 7.97 -21.79
N LEU A 658 13.85 7.77 -22.07
CA LEU A 658 14.77 8.91 -22.27
C LEU A 658 14.47 9.67 -23.57
N ASN A 659 14.01 8.99 -24.61
CA ASN A 659 13.53 9.65 -25.83
C ASN A 659 12.27 10.47 -25.58
N TYR A 660 11.39 10.05 -24.67
CA TYR A 660 10.25 10.84 -24.22
C TYR A 660 10.71 12.12 -23.53
N TYR A 661 11.57 12.02 -22.51
CA TYR A 661 12.10 13.19 -21.78
C TYR A 661 12.86 14.16 -22.67
N ASP A 662 13.60 13.67 -23.65
CA ASP A 662 14.29 14.53 -24.64
C ASP A 662 13.32 15.36 -25.50
N ARG A 663 12.15 14.80 -25.81
CA ARG A 663 11.13 15.47 -26.64
C ARG A 663 10.34 16.53 -25.88
N ILE A 664 10.18 16.36 -24.56
CA ILE A 664 9.48 17.33 -23.70
C ILE A 664 10.42 18.32 -23.01
N ALA A 665 11.73 18.15 -23.14
CA ALA A 665 12.70 19.16 -22.73
C ALA A 665 12.49 20.47 -23.52
N MET A 666 12.94 21.59 -22.97
CA MET A 666 12.74 22.92 -23.59
C MET A 666 13.33 23.03 -25.01
N SER A 667 14.34 22.22 -25.29
CA SER A 667 14.81 21.86 -26.64
C SER A 667 15.46 20.47 -26.55
N PRO A 668 15.75 19.80 -27.68
CA PRO A 668 16.55 18.57 -27.65
C PRO A 668 17.87 18.79 -26.88
N ASP A 669 18.26 17.81 -26.06
CA ASP A 669 19.41 17.86 -25.14
C ASP A 669 19.41 18.98 -24.08
N ASN A 670 18.24 19.50 -23.69
CA ASN A 670 18.11 20.63 -22.76
C ASN A 670 17.46 20.22 -21.42
N VAL A 671 17.34 21.17 -20.48
CA VAL A 671 16.62 21.00 -19.21
C VAL A 671 15.14 20.69 -19.42
N LEU A 672 14.56 19.98 -18.46
CA LEU A 672 13.12 19.84 -18.32
C LEU A 672 12.54 21.16 -17.79
N GLY A 673 11.54 21.68 -18.51
CA GLY A 673 10.85 22.93 -18.19
C GLY A 673 9.66 22.74 -17.24
N ASP A 674 8.68 23.66 -17.32
CA ASP A 674 7.50 23.62 -16.45
C ASP A 674 6.59 22.43 -16.78
N LEU A 675 6.56 21.43 -15.89
CA LEU A 675 5.73 20.23 -16.07
C LEU A 675 4.23 20.53 -16.08
N ARG A 676 3.76 21.61 -15.45
CA ARG A 676 2.34 21.97 -15.47
C ARG A 676 1.95 22.47 -16.85
N GLU A 677 2.79 23.31 -17.46
CA GLU A 677 2.56 23.80 -18.83
C GLU A 677 2.77 22.68 -19.87
N LEU A 678 3.80 21.85 -19.70
CA LEU A 678 4.17 20.80 -20.65
C LEU A 678 3.24 19.59 -20.61
N MET A 679 2.76 19.21 -19.42
CA MET A 679 2.12 17.91 -19.18
C MET A 679 0.87 17.97 -18.29
N GLY A 680 0.53 19.13 -17.72
CA GLY A 680 -0.56 19.23 -16.74
C GLY A 680 -0.28 18.48 -15.43
N THR A 681 0.99 18.20 -15.11
CA THR A 681 1.41 17.50 -13.89
C THR A 681 2.50 18.26 -13.12
N TYR A 682 3.02 17.68 -12.05
CA TYR A 682 4.10 18.22 -11.24
C TYR A 682 5.15 17.13 -10.93
N CYS A 683 6.33 17.54 -10.46
CA CYS A 683 7.32 16.63 -9.87
C CYS A 683 7.11 16.54 -8.36
N PHE A 684 7.16 15.34 -7.79
CA PHE A 684 6.91 15.15 -6.36
C PHE A 684 8.09 15.67 -5.51
N LEU A 685 9.29 15.15 -5.78
CA LEU A 685 10.56 15.40 -5.09
C LEU A 685 10.58 15.01 -3.61
N ASP A 686 9.70 15.57 -2.79
CA ASP A 686 9.58 15.32 -1.35
C ASP A 686 8.23 15.79 -0.80
N HIS A 687 7.89 15.41 0.44
CA HIS A 687 6.70 15.89 1.16
C HIS A 687 6.75 17.37 1.56
N ASP A 688 7.94 17.99 1.54
CA ASP A 688 8.17 19.34 2.05
C ASP A 688 7.76 20.45 1.06
N GLU A 689 7.79 21.69 1.57
CA GLU A 689 7.57 22.91 0.80
C GLU A 689 8.78 23.19 -0.11
N ILE A 690 8.65 22.82 -1.38
CA ILE A 690 9.64 23.04 -2.43
C ILE A 690 8.96 23.82 -3.56
N ASP A 691 9.62 24.87 -4.05
CA ASP A 691 9.17 25.56 -5.26
C ASP A 691 9.45 24.69 -6.49
N ARG A 692 8.37 24.30 -7.18
CA ARG A 692 8.37 23.37 -8.32
C ARG A 692 7.94 24.06 -9.62
N GLN A 693 7.78 25.39 -9.62
CA GLN A 693 7.35 26.14 -10.80
C GLN A 693 8.47 26.25 -11.83
N GLY A 694 8.16 26.26 -13.14
CA GLY A 694 9.21 26.43 -14.15
C GLY A 694 10.23 25.29 -14.20
N ILE A 695 11.50 25.66 -14.34
CA ILE A 695 12.62 24.71 -14.39
C ILE A 695 13.02 24.35 -12.96
N SER A 696 12.60 23.19 -12.47
CA SER A 696 12.99 22.70 -11.14
C SER A 696 14.42 22.17 -11.11
N THR A 697 15.22 22.65 -10.16
CA THR A 697 16.58 22.18 -9.90
C THR A 697 16.58 20.70 -9.48
N GLY A 698 15.70 20.32 -8.54
CA GLY A 698 15.63 18.96 -8.04
C GLY A 698 15.26 17.93 -9.11
N LEU A 699 14.25 18.23 -9.94
CA LEU A 699 13.85 17.37 -11.05
C LEU A 699 15.00 17.16 -12.05
N ASN A 700 15.68 18.25 -12.45
CA ASN A 700 16.78 18.16 -13.40
C ASN A 700 18.02 17.48 -12.78
N GLY A 701 18.22 17.54 -11.46
CA GLY A 701 19.19 16.72 -10.74
C GLY A 701 18.90 15.22 -10.88
N ILE A 702 17.64 14.81 -10.70
CA ILE A 702 17.22 13.41 -10.94
C ILE A 702 17.37 13.03 -12.41
N TYR A 703 17.07 13.94 -13.35
CA TYR A 703 17.26 13.70 -14.77
C TYR A 703 18.73 13.46 -15.14
N CYS A 704 19.64 14.29 -14.63
CA CYS A 704 21.09 14.07 -14.79
C CYS A 704 21.53 12.73 -14.20
N ARG A 705 21.03 12.35 -13.01
CA ARG A 705 21.31 11.03 -12.42
C ARG A 705 20.85 9.91 -13.34
N ALA A 706 19.62 9.99 -13.85
CA ALA A 706 19.06 8.98 -14.73
C ALA A 706 19.86 8.84 -16.04
N LEU A 707 20.28 9.96 -16.65
CA LEU A 707 21.14 9.97 -17.84
C LEU A 707 22.51 9.32 -17.57
N ASN A 708 23.13 9.64 -16.44
CA ASN A 708 24.41 9.04 -16.06
C ASN A 708 24.28 7.53 -15.80
N CYS A 709 23.21 7.09 -15.11
CA CYS A 709 22.90 5.66 -14.95
C CYS A 709 22.65 4.97 -16.30
N ALA A 710 21.92 5.62 -17.21
CA ALA A 710 21.66 5.09 -18.55
C ALA A 710 22.93 4.98 -19.40
N ALA A 711 23.91 5.87 -19.20
CA ALA A 711 25.19 5.76 -19.87
C ALA A 711 25.94 4.48 -19.46
N VAL A 712 26.01 4.18 -18.16
CA VAL A 712 26.64 2.94 -17.65
C VAL A 712 25.88 1.70 -18.14
N LEU A 713 24.54 1.73 -18.10
CA LEU A 713 23.72 0.65 -18.63
C LEU A 713 23.96 0.42 -20.13
N SER A 714 24.19 1.49 -20.88
CA SER A 714 24.48 1.46 -22.32
C SER A 714 25.86 0.88 -22.61
N GLU A 715 26.87 1.13 -21.77
CA GLU A 715 28.17 0.45 -21.86
C GLU A 715 28.05 -1.05 -21.58
N ASN A 716 27.37 -1.41 -20.49
CA ASN A 716 27.11 -2.82 -20.14
C ASN A 716 26.32 -3.56 -21.24
N TYR A 717 25.49 -2.85 -22.00
CA TYR A 717 24.73 -3.39 -23.13
C TYR A 717 25.54 -3.44 -24.44
N GLY A 718 26.68 -2.75 -24.52
CA GLY A 718 27.53 -2.66 -25.72
C GLY A 718 27.18 -1.53 -26.70
N ARG A 719 26.53 -0.45 -26.23
CA ARG A 719 26.14 0.75 -27.00
C ARG A 719 26.88 2.00 -26.51
N SER A 720 28.19 2.05 -26.77
CA SER A 720 29.06 3.18 -26.39
C SER A 720 28.66 4.51 -27.04
N ASP A 721 27.96 4.47 -28.19
CA ASP A 721 27.36 5.63 -28.84
C ASP A 721 26.27 6.29 -27.97
N LEU A 722 25.35 5.48 -27.42
CA LEU A 722 24.32 5.95 -26.50
C LEU A 722 24.91 6.37 -25.17
N ALA A 723 25.92 5.65 -24.67
CA ALA A 723 26.62 6.05 -23.46
C ALA A 723 27.21 7.45 -23.57
N SER A 724 27.88 7.75 -24.69
CA SER A 724 28.45 9.07 -24.98
C SER A 724 27.36 10.13 -25.12
N LEU A 725 26.25 9.80 -25.80
CA LEU A 725 25.09 10.69 -25.96
C LEU A 725 24.51 11.09 -24.59
N TYR A 726 24.23 10.12 -23.72
CA TYR A 726 23.60 10.38 -22.42
C TYR A 726 24.53 11.16 -21.48
N ARG A 727 25.84 10.87 -21.46
CA ARG A 727 26.82 11.68 -20.72
C ARG A 727 26.88 13.11 -21.22
N GLY A 728 26.93 13.28 -22.55
CA GLY A 728 26.93 14.61 -23.18
C GLY A 728 25.69 15.42 -22.82
N ARG A 729 24.51 14.77 -22.80
CA ARG A 729 23.27 15.40 -22.37
C ARG A 729 23.27 15.77 -20.90
N ALA A 730 23.69 14.86 -20.01
CA ALA A 730 23.78 15.13 -18.58
C ALA A 730 24.68 16.34 -18.29
N ALA A 731 25.84 16.44 -18.97
CA ALA A 731 26.75 17.57 -18.85
C ALA A 731 26.12 18.91 -19.30
N LYS A 732 25.35 18.91 -20.40
CA LYS A 732 24.63 20.10 -20.89
C LYS A 732 23.56 20.55 -19.89
N VAL A 733 22.71 19.63 -19.44
CA VAL A 733 21.65 19.90 -18.45
C VAL A 733 22.25 20.45 -17.16
N ALA A 734 23.30 19.81 -16.64
CA ALA A 734 24.00 20.26 -15.44
C ALA A 734 24.56 21.68 -15.59
N SER A 735 25.20 22.00 -16.72
CA SER A 735 25.73 23.33 -17.01
C SER A 735 24.64 24.40 -17.03
N GLN A 736 23.49 24.09 -17.64
CA GLN A 736 22.36 25.01 -17.71
C GLN A 736 21.73 25.26 -16.34
N ILE A 737 21.52 24.22 -15.53
CA ILE A 737 21.00 24.40 -14.16
C ILE A 737 21.97 25.23 -13.31
N ARG A 738 23.29 25.01 -13.42
CA ARG A 738 24.29 25.88 -12.77
C ARG A 738 24.11 27.34 -13.19
N SER A 739 23.98 27.62 -14.48
CA SER A 739 23.79 28.98 -14.97
C SER A 739 22.48 29.62 -14.49
N LEU A 740 21.39 28.85 -14.44
CA LEU A 740 20.05 29.37 -14.15
C LEU A 740 19.79 29.52 -12.64
N ALA A 741 20.18 28.52 -11.83
CA ALA A 741 19.73 28.37 -10.45
C ALA A 741 20.82 28.57 -9.39
N TRP A 742 22.11 28.47 -9.72
CA TRP A 742 23.19 28.72 -8.73
C TRP A 742 23.18 30.18 -8.27
N ASN A 743 23.29 30.39 -6.97
CA ASN A 743 23.45 31.72 -6.37
C ASN A 743 24.76 31.76 -5.59
N GLU A 744 25.72 32.55 -6.06
CA GLU A 744 27.05 32.67 -5.45
C GLU A 744 27.02 33.19 -4.00
N GLU A 745 26.19 34.20 -3.72
CA GLU A 745 26.07 34.78 -2.37
C GLU A 745 25.46 33.76 -1.40
N LYS A 746 24.41 33.06 -1.86
CA LYS A 746 23.75 32.03 -1.08
C LYS A 746 24.51 30.72 -1.06
N GLY A 747 25.51 30.51 -1.92
CA GLY A 747 26.27 29.26 -2.04
C GLY A 747 25.39 28.01 -2.16
N LEU A 748 24.21 28.18 -2.77
CA LEU A 748 23.15 27.18 -2.90
C LEU A 748 22.43 27.41 -4.24
N PHE A 749 21.84 26.35 -4.76
CA PHE A 749 20.89 26.42 -5.85
C PHE A 749 19.52 26.87 -5.34
N ALA A 750 18.90 27.80 -6.05
CA ALA A 750 17.47 28.07 -5.91
C ALA A 750 16.67 26.84 -6.32
N ASP A 751 15.48 26.64 -5.73
CA ASP A 751 14.63 25.48 -6.01
C ASP A 751 14.20 25.39 -7.47
N SER A 752 13.94 26.54 -8.08
CA SER A 752 13.51 26.63 -9.46
C SER A 752 13.92 27.93 -10.14
N PHE A 753 13.71 27.99 -11.47
CA PHE A 753 13.84 29.18 -12.29
C PHE A 753 12.60 29.34 -13.19
N TYR A 754 11.95 30.50 -13.10
CA TYR A 754 10.72 30.81 -13.84
C TYR A 754 10.66 32.29 -14.21
N ASN A 755 10.15 32.61 -15.40
CA ASN A 755 10.01 34.00 -15.90
C ASN A 755 11.27 34.87 -15.76
N SER A 756 12.44 34.29 -16.06
CA SER A 756 13.76 34.96 -15.94
C SER A 756 14.22 35.27 -14.51
N GLU A 757 13.56 34.70 -13.50
CA GLU A 757 13.88 34.89 -12.09
C GLU A 757 14.18 33.55 -11.41
N LYS A 758 15.12 33.59 -10.46
CA LYS A 758 15.38 32.46 -9.55
C LYS A 758 14.30 32.44 -8.47
N SER A 759 13.91 31.25 -8.04
CA SER A 759 13.06 31.10 -6.85
C SER A 759 13.69 31.79 -5.64
N SER A 760 12.84 32.30 -4.76
CA SER A 760 13.26 32.81 -3.45
C SER A 760 13.56 31.69 -2.44
N SER A 761 13.17 30.45 -2.76
CA SER A 761 13.38 29.26 -1.93
C SER A 761 14.65 28.51 -2.32
N TYR A 762 15.38 28.03 -1.30
CA TYR A 762 16.66 27.32 -1.40
C TYR A 762 16.61 26.07 -0.52
N SER A 763 15.79 25.09 -0.89
CA SER A 763 15.56 23.90 -0.07
C SER A 763 16.81 23.00 -0.02
N TRP A 764 16.95 22.27 1.08
CA TRP A 764 18.00 21.26 1.23
C TRP A 764 17.79 20.12 0.21
N GLN A 765 16.54 19.82 -0.15
CA GLN A 765 16.18 18.81 -1.13
C GLN A 765 16.73 19.13 -2.52
N SER A 766 16.47 20.32 -3.06
CA SER A 766 16.98 20.72 -4.37
C SER A 766 18.51 20.67 -4.44
N ASN A 767 19.17 21.08 -3.36
CA ASN A 767 20.63 21.11 -3.28
C ASN A 767 21.24 19.70 -3.13
N ILE A 768 20.62 18.81 -2.36
CA ILE A 768 20.99 17.39 -2.32
C ILE A 768 20.79 16.74 -3.69
N LEU A 769 19.67 17.01 -4.38
CA LEU A 769 19.44 16.45 -5.72
C LEU A 769 20.40 17.03 -6.77
N ALA A 770 20.86 18.27 -6.60
CA ALA A 770 21.91 18.85 -7.44
C ALA A 770 23.26 18.13 -7.25
N LEU A 771 23.61 17.76 -6.01
CA LEU A 771 24.79 16.91 -5.74
C LEU A 771 24.58 15.49 -6.28
N TYR A 772 23.43 14.88 -6.00
CA TYR A 772 23.06 13.53 -6.43
C TYR A 772 23.12 13.33 -7.95
N GLY A 773 22.67 14.35 -8.70
CA GLY A 773 22.70 14.36 -10.16
C GLY A 773 24.05 14.67 -10.79
N GLY A 774 25.04 15.12 -10.01
CA GLY A 774 26.29 15.67 -10.54
C GLY A 774 26.12 17.05 -11.21
N VAL A 775 25.10 17.81 -10.79
CA VAL A 775 24.86 19.18 -11.26
C VAL A 775 25.79 20.17 -10.58
N ALA A 776 25.97 20.03 -9.26
CA ALA A 776 26.95 20.82 -8.53
C ALA A 776 28.37 20.47 -9.00
N SER A 777 29.21 21.49 -9.15
CA SER A 777 30.64 21.28 -9.41
C SER A 777 31.37 20.85 -8.13
N PRO A 778 32.42 20.02 -8.19
CA PRO A 778 33.15 19.52 -7.02
C PRO A 778 33.61 20.60 -6.03
N GLU A 779 34.04 21.76 -6.52
CA GLU A 779 34.45 22.92 -5.73
C GLU A 779 33.34 23.48 -4.82
N ASN A 780 32.07 23.19 -5.13
CA ASN A 780 30.92 23.65 -4.36
C ASN A 780 30.41 22.63 -3.34
N TYR A 781 30.95 21.41 -3.31
CA TYR A 781 30.42 20.32 -2.45
C TYR A 781 30.48 20.68 -0.97
N SER A 782 31.64 21.13 -0.49
CA SER A 782 31.83 21.55 0.90
C SER A 782 30.95 22.75 1.24
N THR A 783 30.88 23.75 0.35
CA THR A 783 30.05 24.95 0.54
C THR A 783 28.57 24.60 0.72
N ILE A 784 28.01 23.74 -0.13
CA ILE A 784 26.61 23.30 -0.03
C ILE A 784 26.41 22.50 1.26
N TRP A 785 27.31 21.53 1.51
CA TRP A 785 27.23 20.67 2.68
C TRP A 785 27.25 21.46 3.99
N ASP A 786 28.20 22.38 4.13
CA ASP A 786 28.38 23.17 5.35
C ASP A 786 27.26 24.17 5.56
N LYS A 787 26.49 24.56 4.53
CA LYS A 787 25.29 25.39 4.70
C LYS A 787 24.10 24.60 5.23
N LEU A 788 23.98 23.32 4.85
CA LEU A 788 22.80 22.51 5.15
C LEU A 788 22.99 21.60 6.37
N TYR A 789 24.23 21.19 6.66
CA TYR A 789 24.53 20.17 7.67
C TYR A 789 25.61 20.61 8.66
N GLN A 790 25.69 19.88 9.78
CA GLN A 790 26.68 20.04 10.85
C GLN A 790 27.09 18.68 11.43
N ASP A 791 28.17 18.64 12.19
CA ASP A 791 28.75 17.38 12.72
C ASP A 791 28.07 16.82 13.99
N ARG A 792 27.11 17.55 14.57
CA ARG A 792 26.42 17.17 15.80
C ARG A 792 24.90 17.25 15.63
N PRO A 793 24.11 16.43 16.37
CA PRO A 793 22.65 16.53 16.39
C PRO A 793 22.16 17.98 16.56
N PRO A 794 21.12 18.41 15.83
CA PRO A 794 20.25 17.61 14.98
C PRO A 794 20.79 17.25 13.57
N TYR A 795 22.09 17.46 13.31
CA TYR A 795 22.83 17.19 12.05
C TYR A 795 22.37 18.01 10.84
N GLU A 796 21.07 18.22 10.69
CA GLU A 796 20.42 19.03 9.68
C GLU A 796 20.18 20.44 10.27
N LYS A 797 20.56 21.49 9.54
CA LYS A 797 20.42 22.89 10.02
C LYS A 797 19.03 23.48 9.75
N GLN A 798 18.32 22.95 8.76
CA GLN A 798 17.01 23.41 8.34
C GLN A 798 16.15 22.20 8.03
N VAL A 799 15.05 22.03 8.77
CA VAL A 799 14.08 20.96 8.54
C VAL A 799 12.69 21.46 8.92
N HIS A 800 11.69 21.19 8.09
CA HIS A 800 10.29 21.38 8.44
C HIS A 800 9.78 20.21 9.28
N ALA A 801 9.47 20.47 10.55
CA ALA A 801 9.13 19.46 11.54
C ALA A 801 7.92 18.57 11.18
N ASP A 802 7.00 19.08 10.36
CA ASP A 802 5.77 18.37 10.01
C ASP A 802 5.93 17.41 8.82
N TYR A 803 6.90 17.66 7.95
CA TYR A 803 7.12 16.88 6.72
C TYR A 803 8.43 16.09 6.68
N ASN A 804 9.25 16.18 7.74
CA ASN A 804 10.50 15.42 7.84
C ASN A 804 10.22 13.92 7.69
N ASN A 805 10.88 13.26 6.73
CA ASN A 805 10.57 11.89 6.34
C ASN A 805 11.84 11.10 5.97
N PRO A 806 11.85 9.77 6.13
CA PRO A 806 12.99 8.92 5.77
C PRO A 806 13.13 8.66 4.26
N TYR A 807 12.10 8.94 3.44
CA TYR A 807 12.17 8.80 1.99
C TYR A 807 13.33 9.64 1.44
N PHE A 808 13.34 10.94 1.74
CA PHE A 808 14.36 11.81 1.21
C PHE A 808 15.76 11.57 1.83
N LYS A 809 15.81 11.00 3.04
CA LYS A 809 17.08 10.64 3.69
C LYS A 809 17.87 9.59 2.89
N TYR A 810 17.22 8.80 2.03
CA TYR A 810 17.93 7.95 1.09
C TYR A 810 18.88 8.77 0.18
N PHE A 811 18.39 9.86 -0.43
CA PHE A 811 19.22 10.70 -1.32
C PHE A 811 20.32 11.43 -0.55
N LEU A 812 20.00 11.92 0.66
CA LEU A 812 20.99 12.50 1.56
C LEU A 812 22.12 11.52 1.87
N LEU A 813 21.77 10.28 2.26
CA LEU A 813 22.77 9.26 2.61
C LEU A 813 23.60 8.83 1.39
N GLU A 814 22.98 8.65 0.22
CA GLU A 814 23.71 8.39 -1.04
C GLU A 814 24.75 9.49 -1.30
N VAL A 815 24.33 10.76 -1.23
CA VAL A 815 25.21 11.91 -1.48
C VAL A 815 26.31 11.98 -0.43
N ALA A 816 25.95 11.89 0.86
CA ALA A 816 26.91 11.96 1.97
C ALA A 816 28.03 10.92 1.78
N CYS A 817 27.68 9.68 1.48
CA CYS A 817 28.65 8.61 1.26
C CYS A 817 29.47 8.84 -0.02
N ALA A 818 28.86 9.35 -1.10
CA ALA A 818 29.55 9.63 -2.35
C ALA A 818 30.57 10.77 -2.25
N ILE A 819 30.37 11.73 -1.34
CA ILE A 819 31.31 12.85 -1.09
C ILE A 819 32.24 12.61 0.11
N GLY A 820 32.46 11.34 0.49
CA GLY A 820 33.40 10.94 1.55
C GLY A 820 32.91 11.13 2.99
N LYS A 821 31.66 11.55 3.19
CA LYS A 821 31.05 11.75 4.53
C LYS A 821 30.39 10.48 5.10
N SER A 822 30.84 9.28 4.74
CA SER A 822 30.25 8.01 5.21
C SER A 822 30.20 7.88 6.74
N ALA A 823 31.23 8.35 7.46
CA ALA A 823 31.22 8.35 8.93
C ALA A 823 30.14 9.28 9.51
N TRP A 824 29.86 10.41 8.85
CA TRP A 824 28.74 11.29 9.22
C TRP A 824 27.41 10.61 8.93
N ALA A 825 27.28 9.97 7.77
CA ALA A 825 26.06 9.28 7.35
C ALA A 825 25.65 8.17 8.34
N LEU A 826 26.63 7.37 8.81
CA LEU A 826 26.40 6.34 9.81
C LEU A 826 25.99 6.91 11.19
N ARG A 827 26.55 8.05 11.60
CA ARG A 827 26.10 8.75 12.81
C ARG A 827 24.70 9.31 12.66
N PHE A 828 24.38 9.85 11.48
CA PHE A 828 23.04 10.33 11.16
C PHE A 828 22.01 9.19 11.16
N ILE A 829 22.32 8.03 10.56
CA ILE A 829 21.47 6.83 10.63
C ILE A 829 21.18 6.46 12.08
N ARG A 830 22.24 6.35 12.90
CA ARG A 830 22.13 6.02 14.32
C ARG A 830 21.26 7.02 15.08
N TYR A 831 21.33 8.30 14.72
CA TYR A 831 20.55 9.36 15.34
C TYR A 831 19.09 9.36 14.87
N TYR A 832 18.83 9.50 13.57
CA TYR A 832 17.48 9.69 13.04
C TYR A 832 16.61 8.45 13.28
N TRP A 833 17.10 7.26 12.90
CA TRP A 833 16.35 6.01 13.12
C TRP A 833 16.43 5.54 14.58
N GLY A 834 17.54 5.79 15.28
CA GLY A 834 17.63 5.51 16.72
C GLY A 834 16.62 6.32 17.53
N LYS A 835 16.41 7.60 17.21
CA LYS A 835 15.36 8.42 17.82
C LYS A 835 13.95 7.91 17.48
N MET A 836 13.77 7.34 16.30
CA MET A 836 12.50 6.70 15.95
C MET A 836 12.24 5.45 16.81
N LEU A 837 13.29 4.66 17.08
CA LEU A 837 13.24 3.55 18.03
C LEU A 837 12.95 4.02 19.47
N ASP A 838 13.61 5.09 19.93
CA ASP A 838 13.34 5.73 21.24
C ASP A 838 11.86 6.13 21.38
N ALA A 839 11.24 6.58 20.28
CA ALA A 839 9.81 6.92 20.22
C ALA A 839 8.87 5.69 20.18
N GLY A 840 9.42 4.46 20.22
CA GLY A 840 8.68 3.20 20.26
C GLY A 840 8.37 2.60 18.89
N ALA A 841 9.06 3.03 17.83
CA ALA A 841 8.93 2.41 16.52
C ALA A 841 9.48 0.97 16.53
N ILE A 842 8.69 0.05 15.96
CA ILE A 842 9.07 -1.36 15.71
C ILE A 842 9.13 -1.63 14.20
N THR A 843 8.44 -0.78 13.44
CA THR A 843 8.49 -0.62 11.99
C THR A 843 8.66 0.87 11.70
N TRP A 844 9.21 1.22 10.55
CA TRP A 844 9.54 2.60 10.23
C TRP A 844 8.33 3.44 9.83
N TRP A 845 8.33 4.70 10.25
CA TRP A 845 7.20 5.61 10.06
C TRP A 845 7.38 6.48 8.81
N GLU A 846 6.26 6.94 8.23
CA GLU A 846 6.24 7.77 7.02
C GLU A 846 6.85 9.16 7.25
N LEU A 847 6.51 9.83 8.36
CA LEU A 847 7.16 11.09 8.75
C LEU A 847 7.70 10.94 10.18
N PHE A 848 8.81 11.60 10.46
CA PHE A 848 9.40 11.60 11.79
C PHE A 848 10.31 12.81 11.95
N ASN A 849 10.06 13.57 13.01
CA ASN A 849 10.97 14.60 13.48
C ASN A 849 11.68 14.10 14.77
N PRO A 850 13.00 13.85 14.72
CA PRO A 850 13.77 13.40 15.88
C PRO A 850 13.71 14.31 17.11
N GLU A 851 13.45 15.61 16.88
CA GLU A 851 13.43 16.65 17.92
C GLU A 851 12.02 17.07 18.33
N GLY A 852 10.97 16.42 17.79
CA GLY A 852 9.60 16.78 18.10
C GLY A 852 9.00 15.93 19.23
N ASP A 853 8.15 16.55 20.03
CA ASP A 853 7.40 15.87 21.09
C ASP A 853 6.20 15.07 20.52
N ASP A 854 5.78 14.00 21.21
CA ASP A 854 4.56 13.22 20.95
C ASP A 854 4.34 12.70 19.51
N GLN A 855 5.43 12.39 18.79
CA GLN A 855 5.42 11.85 17.42
C GLN A 855 4.63 10.53 17.26
N ASN A 856 4.51 9.77 18.34
CA ASN A 856 3.73 8.53 18.37
C ASN A 856 2.22 8.78 18.16
N LEU A 857 1.70 9.96 18.50
CA LEU A 857 0.28 10.34 18.35
C LEU A 857 -0.07 10.78 16.92
N ARG A 858 0.92 11.10 16.08
CA ARG A 858 0.68 11.51 14.68
C ARG A 858 -0.01 10.38 13.88
N GLN A 859 -1.09 10.74 13.19
CA GLN A 859 -1.91 9.86 12.36
C GLN A 859 -1.34 9.75 10.94
N MET A 860 -0.34 8.90 10.77
CA MET A 860 0.42 8.64 9.53
C MET A 860 0.69 7.15 9.37
N SER A 861 1.31 6.72 8.27
CA SER A 861 1.82 5.34 8.24
C SER A 861 2.81 5.07 9.37
N LYS A 862 2.58 4.00 10.13
CA LYS A 862 3.54 3.50 11.13
C LYS A 862 4.39 2.34 10.58
N CYS A 863 4.28 2.04 9.28
CA CYS A 863 5.06 1.04 8.57
C CYS A 863 5.21 1.45 7.10
N GLN A 864 6.27 2.19 6.77
CA GLN A 864 6.52 2.74 5.44
C GLN A 864 7.75 2.08 4.79
N GLY A 865 7.55 1.52 3.61
CA GLY A 865 8.52 0.71 2.88
C GLY A 865 9.76 1.49 2.47
N TYR A 866 9.64 2.74 2.00
CA TYR A 866 10.79 3.55 1.62
C TYR A 866 11.78 3.85 2.76
N ALA A 867 11.41 3.58 4.02
CA ALA A 867 12.18 4.00 5.18
C ALA A 867 13.29 3.00 5.56
N VAL A 868 13.42 1.91 4.80
CA VAL A 868 14.36 0.79 5.03
C VAL A 868 15.76 1.03 4.45
N SER A 869 16.03 2.22 3.92
CA SER A 869 17.34 2.55 3.34
C SER A 869 18.55 2.29 4.28
N PRO A 870 18.47 2.46 5.63
CA PRO A 870 19.60 2.16 6.50
C PRO A 870 20.13 0.74 6.38
N ASN A 871 19.25 -0.26 6.15
CA ASN A 871 19.66 -1.66 6.08
C ASN A 871 20.68 -1.90 4.98
N ALA A 872 20.55 -1.20 3.85
CA ALA A 872 21.51 -1.29 2.77
C ALA A 872 22.80 -0.52 3.08
N PHE A 873 22.71 0.68 3.66
CA PHE A 873 23.87 1.47 4.06
C PHE A 873 24.70 0.81 5.18
N LEU A 874 24.09 0.05 6.09
CA LEU A 874 24.83 -0.75 7.06
C LEU A 874 25.71 -1.79 6.39
N ILE A 875 25.32 -2.32 5.23
CA ILE A 875 26.17 -3.23 4.45
C ILE A 875 27.18 -2.47 3.58
N SER A 876 26.73 -1.44 2.85
CA SER A 876 27.59 -0.74 1.88
C SER A 876 28.64 0.16 2.54
N GLU A 877 28.32 0.76 3.69
CA GLU A 877 29.15 1.78 4.36
C GLU A 877 29.78 1.28 5.66
N LEU A 878 29.03 0.58 6.50
CA LEU A 878 29.55 0.11 7.79
C LEU A 878 30.34 -1.19 7.60
N VAL A 879 29.71 -2.25 7.08
CA VAL A 879 30.43 -3.48 6.72
C VAL A 879 31.45 -3.20 5.61
N GLY A 880 31.06 -2.35 4.65
CA GLY A 880 31.95 -1.80 3.64
C GLY A 880 31.97 -2.57 2.33
N ILE A 881 30.94 -3.34 1.99
CA ILE A 881 30.92 -4.14 0.75
C ILE A 881 30.02 -3.50 -0.29
N ARG A 882 30.60 -3.18 -1.46
CA ARG A 882 29.87 -2.64 -2.63
C ARG A 882 30.28 -3.38 -3.90
N PRO A 883 29.38 -3.51 -4.90
CA PRO A 883 29.82 -3.98 -6.22
C PRO A 883 30.85 -3.01 -6.81
N ALA A 884 32.00 -3.53 -7.22
CA ALA A 884 32.93 -2.82 -8.11
C ALA A 884 32.55 -3.07 -9.58
N GLU A 885 32.03 -4.27 -9.84
CA GLU A 885 31.53 -4.68 -11.15
C GLU A 885 30.15 -5.36 -11.02
N PRO A 886 29.35 -5.38 -12.11
CA PRO A 886 28.07 -6.06 -12.15
C PRO A 886 28.12 -7.52 -11.66
N GLY A 887 27.21 -7.87 -10.75
CA GLY A 887 27.03 -9.25 -10.26
C GLY A 887 27.93 -9.63 -9.08
N MET A 888 28.58 -8.64 -8.44
CA MET A 888 29.37 -8.82 -7.21
C MET A 888 30.44 -9.92 -7.30
N SER A 889 31.03 -10.09 -8.48
CA SER A 889 32.21 -10.97 -8.66
C SER A 889 33.50 -10.23 -8.33
N ARG A 890 33.46 -8.90 -8.44
CA ARG A 890 34.43 -7.97 -7.90
C ARG A 890 33.72 -6.99 -6.98
N VAL A 891 34.24 -6.79 -5.78
CA VAL A 891 33.66 -5.88 -4.78
C VAL A 891 34.71 -4.94 -4.22
N VAL A 892 34.29 -3.73 -3.88
CA VAL A 892 35.05 -2.83 -3.02
C VAL A 892 34.84 -3.24 -1.57
N PHE A 893 35.92 -3.29 -0.79
CA PHE A 893 35.90 -3.41 0.66
C PHE A 893 36.40 -2.10 1.30
N ASN A 894 35.47 -1.25 1.73
CA ASN A 894 35.71 0.02 2.40
C ASN A 894 34.91 0.12 3.72
N PRO A 895 35.41 -0.52 4.81
CA PRO A 895 34.73 -0.58 6.10
C PRO A 895 34.86 0.74 6.89
N CYS A 896 33.90 1.02 7.79
CA CYS A 896 33.95 2.19 8.68
C CYS A 896 34.20 1.82 10.16
N PRO A 897 35.44 1.50 10.57
CA PRO A 897 35.77 1.11 11.94
C PRO A 897 35.72 2.28 12.95
N LYS A 898 35.43 3.50 12.49
CA LYS A 898 35.17 4.68 13.34
C LYS A 898 33.74 4.68 13.90
N ALA A 899 32.81 3.94 13.29
CA ALA A 899 31.40 3.91 13.69
C ALA A 899 31.10 2.86 14.77
N CYS A 900 31.82 1.72 14.78
CA CYS A 900 31.68 0.71 15.84
C CYS A 900 32.96 -0.17 15.94
N ALA A 901 33.09 -0.94 17.02
CA ALA A 901 34.30 -1.72 17.33
C ALA A 901 34.42 -3.03 16.54
N TRP A 902 33.30 -3.68 16.21
CA TRP A 902 33.26 -4.88 15.39
C TRP A 902 31.93 -5.03 14.65
N VAL A 903 31.96 -5.75 13.53
CA VAL A 903 30.77 -6.19 12.79
C VAL A 903 30.89 -7.63 12.34
N LYS A 904 29.74 -8.25 12.10
CA LYS A 904 29.61 -9.56 11.48
C LYS A 904 28.40 -9.55 10.55
N ALA A 905 28.62 -9.88 9.28
CA ALA A 905 27.56 -9.89 8.28
C ALA A 905 27.64 -11.10 7.36
N LYS A 906 26.46 -11.56 6.92
CA LYS A 906 26.28 -12.47 5.77
C LYS A 906 25.51 -11.68 4.71
N ILE A 907 26.14 -11.48 3.57
CA ILE A 907 25.62 -10.71 2.44
C ILE A 907 25.24 -11.71 1.36
N PRO A 908 23.95 -11.86 1.05
CA PRO A 908 23.52 -12.73 -0.05
C PRO A 908 23.86 -12.08 -1.40
N THR A 909 24.19 -12.93 -2.37
CA THR A 909 24.44 -12.51 -3.76
C THR A 909 23.73 -13.48 -4.72
N PRO A 910 23.54 -13.13 -6.00
CA PRO A 910 22.96 -14.06 -6.96
C PRO A 910 23.77 -15.36 -7.12
N LYS A 911 25.07 -15.30 -6.85
CA LYS A 911 26.02 -16.43 -6.99
C LYS A 911 26.25 -17.19 -5.68
N GLY A 912 25.72 -16.72 -4.56
CA GLY A 912 25.87 -17.36 -3.25
C GLY A 912 25.82 -16.37 -2.09
N SER A 913 26.88 -16.31 -1.28
CA SER A 913 26.99 -15.32 -0.20
C SER A 913 28.44 -14.96 0.13
N ILE A 914 28.62 -13.73 0.60
CA ILE A 914 29.86 -13.21 1.19
C ILE A 914 29.64 -13.13 2.70
N ARG A 915 30.60 -13.59 3.51
CA ARG A 915 30.61 -13.37 4.96
C ARG A 915 31.78 -12.47 5.29
N VAL A 916 31.49 -11.42 6.06
CA VAL A 916 32.49 -10.44 6.52
C VAL A 916 32.40 -10.35 8.02
N GLU A 917 33.54 -10.45 8.69
CA GLU A 917 33.69 -10.16 10.11
C GLU A 917 34.94 -9.29 10.28
N TRP A 918 34.80 -8.07 10.78
CA TRP A 918 35.95 -7.24 11.10
C TRP A 918 35.86 -6.71 12.53
N ARG A 919 37.01 -6.48 13.16
CA ARG A 919 37.13 -5.95 14.52
C ARG A 919 38.43 -5.21 14.73
N LYS A 920 38.46 -4.28 15.69
CA LYS A 920 39.72 -3.83 16.31
C LYS A 920 40.12 -4.80 17.42
N ASN A 921 41.34 -5.33 17.38
CA ASN A 921 41.85 -6.22 18.43
C ASN A 921 42.29 -5.40 19.68
N VAL A 922 42.84 -6.08 20.70
CA VAL A 922 43.27 -5.45 21.97
C VAL A 922 44.37 -4.41 21.75
N GLU A 923 45.16 -4.56 20.68
CA GLU A 923 46.25 -3.66 20.27
C GLU A 923 45.78 -2.56 19.29
N GLN A 924 44.46 -2.41 19.10
CA GLN A 924 43.82 -1.48 18.15
C GLN A 924 44.11 -1.77 16.67
N VAL A 925 44.64 -2.96 16.36
CA VAL A 925 44.86 -3.41 14.98
C VAL A 925 43.53 -3.87 14.36
N PHE A 926 43.28 -3.46 13.13
CA PHE A 926 42.10 -3.86 12.35
C PHE A 926 42.31 -5.26 11.76
N VAL A 927 41.42 -6.19 12.08
CA VAL A 927 41.45 -7.57 11.58
C VAL A 927 40.16 -7.84 10.82
N ALA A 928 40.26 -8.29 9.57
CA ALA A 928 39.13 -8.65 8.72
C ALA A 928 39.18 -10.11 8.28
N ASN A 929 38.12 -10.85 8.55
CA ASN A 929 37.87 -12.22 8.11
C ASN A 929 36.79 -12.20 7.03
N ILE A 930 37.14 -12.55 5.80
CA ILE A 930 36.21 -12.54 4.66
C ILE A 930 36.16 -13.93 4.03
N SER A 931 34.95 -14.43 3.75
CA SER A 931 34.78 -15.68 3.02
C SER A 931 33.66 -15.60 2.00
N ALA A 932 33.77 -16.33 0.90
CA ALA A 932 32.76 -16.36 -0.15
C ALA A 932 32.47 -17.80 -0.58
N THR A 933 31.21 -18.07 -0.94
CA THR A 933 30.79 -19.38 -1.47
C THR A 933 31.01 -19.53 -2.98
N TYR A 934 31.65 -18.54 -3.61
CA TYR A 934 31.94 -18.46 -5.03
C TYR A 934 33.22 -17.61 -5.21
N PRO A 935 33.91 -17.71 -6.37
CA PRO A 935 35.08 -16.89 -6.65
C PRO A 935 34.78 -15.39 -6.56
N LEU A 936 35.52 -14.67 -5.73
CA LEU A 936 35.31 -13.26 -5.43
C LEU A 936 36.64 -12.49 -5.46
N GLU A 937 36.68 -11.40 -6.22
CA GLU A 937 37.75 -10.42 -6.19
C GLU A 937 37.40 -9.26 -5.26
N ILE A 938 38.36 -8.82 -4.44
CA ILE A 938 38.17 -7.74 -3.46
C ILE A 938 39.19 -6.63 -3.72
N ILE A 939 38.72 -5.40 -3.88
CA ILE A 939 39.54 -4.17 -3.90
C ILE A 939 39.42 -3.53 -2.51
N PRO A 940 40.46 -3.61 -1.66
CA PRO A 940 40.42 -3.01 -0.33
C PRO A 940 40.74 -1.50 -0.40
N ILE A 941 39.81 -0.67 0.04
CA ILE A 941 40.01 0.78 0.21
C ILE A 941 39.91 1.06 1.69
N LEU A 942 41.06 1.15 2.37
CA LEU A 942 41.14 1.37 3.81
C LEU A 942 41.66 2.78 4.10
N ASP A 943 41.21 3.36 5.21
CA ASP A 943 41.82 4.56 5.79
C ASP A 943 43.35 4.32 5.95
N PRO A 944 44.23 5.25 5.52
CA PRO A 944 45.67 5.06 5.58
C PRO A 944 46.20 4.65 6.97
N GLU A 945 45.61 5.19 8.04
CA GLU A 945 45.98 4.84 9.42
C GLU A 945 45.62 3.39 9.77
N VAL A 946 44.58 2.85 9.13
CA VAL A 946 44.12 1.47 9.30
C VAL A 946 44.93 0.52 8.42
N ALA A 947 45.23 0.94 7.18
CA ALA A 947 45.88 0.13 6.16
C ALA A 947 47.27 -0.37 6.59
N GLU A 948 48.06 0.46 7.28
CA GLU A 948 49.45 0.14 7.67
C GLU A 948 49.57 -1.14 8.51
N LYS A 949 48.54 -1.45 9.31
CA LYS A 949 48.56 -2.57 10.27
C LYS A 949 47.45 -3.58 10.02
N ALA A 950 46.62 -3.41 8.99
CA ALA A 950 45.46 -4.25 8.77
C ALA A 950 45.85 -5.72 8.50
N GLU A 951 45.17 -6.64 9.17
CA GLU A 951 45.32 -8.08 8.95
C GLU A 951 44.10 -8.64 8.21
N PHE A 952 44.33 -9.36 7.12
CA PHE A 952 43.28 -10.02 6.33
C PHE A 952 43.39 -11.54 6.44
N GLN A 953 42.28 -12.20 6.75
CA GLN A 953 42.11 -13.64 6.61
C GLN A 953 41.00 -13.90 5.59
N VAL A 954 41.36 -14.55 4.48
CA VAL A 954 40.42 -14.81 3.38
C VAL A 954 40.33 -16.30 3.05
N SER A 955 39.15 -16.77 2.64
CA SER A 955 38.95 -18.14 2.16
C SER A 955 39.57 -18.37 0.77
N ASP A 956 39.81 -19.63 0.39
CA ASP A 956 40.37 -20.05 -0.92
C ASP A 956 39.68 -19.46 -2.16
N ASN A 957 38.41 -19.07 -2.05
CA ASN A 957 37.64 -18.47 -3.15
C ASN A 957 37.88 -16.97 -3.34
N ILE A 958 38.76 -16.33 -2.55
CA ILE A 958 38.95 -14.88 -2.57
C ILE A 958 40.32 -14.51 -3.13
N THR A 959 40.31 -13.54 -4.04
CA THR A 959 41.50 -12.85 -4.53
C THR A 959 41.46 -11.40 -4.05
N ILE A 960 42.50 -10.93 -3.37
CA ILE A 960 42.66 -9.51 -3.04
C ILE A 960 43.44 -8.84 -4.18
N LEU A 961 42.88 -7.76 -4.72
CA LEU A 961 43.48 -6.94 -5.75
C LEU A 961 44.15 -5.71 -5.11
N THR A 962 45.21 -5.21 -5.74
CA THR A 962 45.75 -3.88 -5.41
C THR A 962 44.80 -2.83 -5.99
N PRO A 963 44.44 -1.76 -5.26
CA PRO A 963 43.67 -0.66 -5.83
C PRO A 963 44.48 0.00 -6.97
N ASP A 964 43.87 0.17 -8.15
CA ASP A 964 44.45 1.01 -9.20
C ASP A 964 44.25 2.51 -8.87
N ASP A 965 45.01 3.43 -9.49
CA ASP A 965 44.83 4.89 -9.29
C ASP A 965 43.38 5.36 -9.61
N ASP A 966 42.71 4.68 -10.54
CA ASP A 966 41.29 4.92 -10.88
C ASP A 966 40.31 4.37 -9.81
N ASP A 967 40.73 3.39 -8.99
CA ASP A 967 39.95 2.84 -7.86
C ASP A 967 40.10 3.70 -6.57
N LEU A 968 41.11 4.57 -6.52
CA LEU A 968 41.49 5.39 -5.36
C LEU A 968 40.83 6.77 -5.33
N ILE A 969 39.85 7.06 -6.19
CA ILE A 969 39.15 8.36 -6.19
C ILE A 969 38.16 8.43 -5.02
N ILE A 970 38.70 8.51 -3.79
CA ILE A 970 38.06 9.06 -2.61
C ILE A 970 39.12 9.92 -1.89
N GLU A 971 39.05 11.23 -2.17
CA GLU A 971 39.45 12.39 -1.34
C GLU A 971 40.86 13.02 -1.40
N GLU A 972 40.81 14.36 -1.32
CA GLU A 972 41.77 15.34 -0.78
C GLU A 972 43.01 15.77 -1.61
N GLU A 973 42.84 16.72 -2.54
CA GLU A 973 43.91 17.71 -2.80
C GLU A 973 43.69 18.96 -1.94
N ASN A 974 44.34 18.96 -0.78
CA ASN A 974 44.77 20.18 -0.13
C ASN A 974 45.63 20.98 -1.13
N GLY A 975 45.15 22.17 -1.50
CA GLY A 975 45.76 22.95 -2.56
C GLY A 975 47.25 23.22 -2.35
N HIS A 976 48.02 23.16 -3.43
CA HIS A 976 49.06 24.12 -3.82
C HIS A 976 49.68 23.68 -5.15
N GLY A 977 49.45 24.47 -6.20
CA GLY A 977 50.12 24.34 -7.51
C GLY A 977 49.26 25.07 -8.54
N GLY A 978 49.62 26.24 -9.04
CA GLY A 978 50.90 26.58 -9.65
C GLY A 978 50.56 26.99 -11.08
N ALA A 979 50.55 28.30 -11.33
CA ALA A 979 50.20 28.89 -12.61
C ALA A 979 51.07 28.38 -13.77
N GLY A 980 50.47 28.21 -14.95
CA GLY A 980 51.22 27.97 -16.20
C GLY A 980 50.36 27.61 -17.40
N ALA A 981 49.88 28.63 -18.12
CA ALA A 981 49.26 28.61 -19.46
C ALA A 981 50.21 28.01 -20.55
N PRO A 982 49.75 27.77 -21.81
CA PRO A 982 48.45 28.08 -22.41
C PRO A 982 47.64 26.89 -22.95
#